data_AF-A0A2M4A721-F1
#
_entry.id   AF-A0A2M4A721-F1
#
_cell.length_a   1.000
_cell.length_b   1.000
_cell.length_c   1.000
_cell.angle_alpha   90.00
_cell.angle_beta   90.00
_cell.angle_gamma   90.00
#
_symmetry.space_group_name_H-M   'P 1'
#
loop_
_entity.id
_entity.type
_entity.pdbx_description
1 polymer ?
#
loop_
_entity_poly.entity_id
_entity_poly.type
_entity_poly.pdbx_seq_one_letter_code
_entity_poly.pdbx_strand_id
1 'polypeptide(L)'
;ALKLKIESTGGTDQTDNKLAETESVLETLRLEVESLKSGNVTLTTENQRLLSESESKQRLDSEEKENLRKDLEASKAVISDLEEKLNVQSSSLSDIHQVHEQLSERLAENLKMVESLQVEKESLEKQVTTLTEQLRNESDAIQSERETNEREMVSLRQELENNEKERKQLLQKLESNVGMEQEKNGELLARFQETSAKLLVMEQQNLEQVRQIAELEATNESQTRENQQLVQKLIVENQNLEAQLGQLAEKLKGSVDKLKQANTKTEHLEGELNSSQKQLEQLTAENQRLLDEVKQTKVIAAENADKHTLLKTENGELLTELKELNEILKARGEVINLQLSKIAELQEKLSHVESTDMLPLKQTIEQLQQSVAEKEAELERQREELATMKDRSNISFDAQSDIMSTSTISRVEDVVRMRELDEGFEEKYIKLRSLALKLKKKLAEQTVLLQKYEQESSSSGAAAAEESTASLATASKNIQTLQAENDRLQDELEGVRKETEKLRAELESKTIELATLQQVQKDVEGTKVDRGTLETTVREYQTQIQNLKREKDAFQLAKREIDAENQRLKAGLKSKEKELADEQERQKELRMELDRSKLAVKKANVLSLEMEAYERSLTELNSKLEAKKTLVKELEGTIDTQAVTIKSLKQQLVLLEESLDSQQKHSRELKQEVDIQQGKLRQSEHKRLELMNQLEELRDEHDQAKQRVENNRVELEQVAAEKEKVCGTLEQEKINLQKQTLALESELVELRKELAERQQEVEDVRTEFASYKIRAQSVLRQNQNKDSSREKELEEELNQAQTTLEMIEGKQQQLARQVAELSKSNEELKSEKERTQHRCKELLSLLEEARLQHETLLEESRKTSLEQQEALKTQRIQNETLIQCYKKQLEELHESHGREMEQLQATLRLRVEADGVNVGRGLLNNNLPVPSGTTSFPPATAGAAARVAAFTDEQRINLLLMEREDGEGSESTNQNPGTGVHTMRRKLSTTSNSRGARNRDIIPLEDLLNNSFDDSASVEMAMDGGDGDQSLHGSLFGGGRGPSPTVELQQTKEQLTKQESRVRHLTAVLAEAEQDLAKLTQLNELLKEEVRRQQRSIEREAHVHNSEYLKNVIFKFITLNNGDERSRLVPVLNTILKLSPDETQKLQNVAKGSDTASRGWTGLLWNS
;
A
#
# COMPACT_ATOMS: atom_id res chain seq x y z
N ALA A 1 -104.81 67.80 17.71
CA ALA A 1 -104.85 68.06 19.16
C ALA A 1 -103.86 69.19 19.44
N LEU A 2 -104.16 70.27 20.17
CA LEU A 2 -105.28 70.60 21.09
C LEU A 2 -105.72 72.07 20.93
N LYS A 3 -106.99 72.36 21.28
CA LYS A 3 -107.59 73.64 21.75
C LYS A 3 -107.28 74.95 20.99
N LEU A 4 -108.28 75.60 20.37
CA LEU A 4 -109.32 76.47 20.99
C LEU A 4 -108.80 77.79 21.59
N LYS A 5 -109.13 78.92 20.92
CA LYS A 5 -110.14 79.85 21.45
C LYS A 5 -110.82 80.64 20.31
N ILE A 6 -112.04 81.13 20.59
CA ILE A 6 -112.81 82.06 19.76
C ILE A 6 -113.06 83.29 20.63
N GLU A 7 -112.97 84.48 20.06
CA GLU A 7 -113.63 85.69 20.57
C GLU A 7 -113.92 86.61 19.36
N SER A 8 -114.85 87.58 19.52
CA SER A 8 -115.50 88.27 18.38
C SER A 8 -115.63 89.78 18.59
N THR A 9 -116.30 90.47 17.66
CA THR A 9 -116.41 91.94 17.51
C THR A 9 -115.12 92.61 17.00
N GLY A 10 -115.16 93.67 16.20
CA GLY A 10 -116.31 94.31 15.54
C GLY A 10 -116.05 95.80 15.29
N GLY A 11 -115.81 96.22 14.04
CA GLY A 11 -115.46 97.61 13.73
C GLY A 11 -115.30 97.87 12.22
N THR A 12 -116.22 98.68 11.72
CA THR A 12 -116.38 99.30 10.39
C THR A 12 -115.12 99.85 9.67
N ASP A 13 -115.22 99.83 8.34
CA ASP A 13 -114.67 100.79 7.36
C ASP A 13 -113.16 100.89 7.12
N GLN A 14 -112.66 100.11 6.13
CA GLN A 14 -111.81 100.52 4.98
C GLN A 14 -111.32 99.27 4.22
N THR A 15 -112.13 98.75 3.29
CA THR A 15 -111.98 97.36 2.79
C THR A 15 -111.38 97.20 1.39
N ASP A 16 -111.39 98.22 0.53
CA ASP A 16 -111.19 97.98 -0.92
C ASP A 16 -109.74 98.13 -1.41
N ASN A 17 -108.81 98.62 -0.59
CA ASN A 17 -107.42 98.87 -0.99
C ASN A 17 -106.38 97.91 -0.36
N LYS A 18 -106.80 96.91 0.43
CA LYS A 18 -105.92 95.91 1.06
C LYS A 18 -105.99 94.51 0.45
N LEU A 19 -107.09 94.19 -0.25
CA LEU A 19 -107.27 92.87 -0.88
C LEU A 19 -106.20 92.59 -1.95
N ALA A 20 -105.91 93.57 -2.81
CA ALA A 20 -104.91 93.41 -3.89
C ALA A 20 -103.48 93.16 -3.38
N GLU A 21 -103.06 93.82 -2.28
CA GLU A 21 -101.76 93.51 -1.66
C GLU A 21 -101.75 92.10 -1.05
N THR A 22 -102.84 91.68 -0.40
CA THR A 22 -102.91 90.34 0.19
C THR A 22 -102.92 89.20 -0.85
N GLU A 23 -103.55 89.39 -2.02
CA GLU A 23 -103.49 88.38 -3.10
C GLU A 23 -102.08 88.28 -3.69
N SER A 24 -101.40 89.41 -3.92
CA SER A 24 -100.00 89.44 -4.38
C SER A 24 -99.05 88.73 -3.42
N VAL A 25 -99.20 88.96 -2.11
CA VAL A 25 -98.40 88.30 -1.05
C VAL A 25 -98.75 86.81 -0.92
N LEU A 26 -100.02 86.42 -1.09
CA LEU A 26 -100.42 85.01 -1.05
C LEU A 26 -99.93 84.21 -2.27
N GLU A 27 -99.91 84.80 -3.45
CA GLU A 27 -99.44 84.12 -4.67
C GLU A 27 -97.91 84.02 -4.71
N THR A 28 -97.18 85.04 -4.23
CA THR A 28 -95.72 84.93 -4.03
C THR A 28 -95.36 83.88 -2.96
N LEU A 29 -96.09 83.83 -1.83
CA LEU A 29 -95.91 82.76 -0.83
C LEU A 29 -96.28 81.37 -1.37
N ARG A 30 -97.25 81.25 -2.28
CA ARG A 30 -97.53 79.98 -2.98
C ARG A 30 -96.36 79.55 -3.85
N LEU A 31 -95.86 80.44 -4.71
CA LEU A 31 -94.73 80.17 -5.60
C LEU A 31 -93.48 79.79 -4.79
N GLU A 32 -93.24 80.42 -3.63
CA GLU A 32 -92.12 80.06 -2.76
C GLU A 32 -92.35 78.72 -2.02
N VAL A 33 -93.57 78.40 -1.59
CA VAL A 33 -93.91 77.05 -1.06
C VAL A 33 -93.80 75.97 -2.14
N GLU A 34 -94.10 76.28 -3.41
CA GLU A 34 -94.00 75.34 -4.52
C GLU A 34 -92.53 75.15 -4.98
N SER A 35 -91.73 76.22 -4.94
CA SER A 35 -90.26 76.19 -5.02
C SER A 35 -89.64 75.34 -3.90
N LEU A 36 -90.04 75.55 -2.64
CA LEU A 36 -89.57 74.76 -1.51
C LEU A 36 -90.03 73.28 -1.55
N LYS A 37 -91.22 72.99 -2.10
CA LYS A 37 -91.67 71.62 -2.34
C LYS A 37 -90.86 70.92 -3.42
N SER A 38 -90.67 71.56 -4.58
CA SER A 38 -89.84 71.02 -5.66
C SER A 38 -88.38 70.85 -5.23
N GLY A 39 -87.83 71.78 -4.45
CA GLY A 39 -86.52 71.65 -3.80
C GLY A 39 -86.44 70.49 -2.79
N ASN A 40 -87.50 70.21 -2.04
CA ASN A 40 -87.56 69.02 -1.17
C ASN A 40 -87.66 67.72 -1.99
N VAL A 41 -88.39 67.72 -3.11
CA VAL A 41 -88.46 66.55 -4.02
C VAL A 41 -87.08 66.28 -4.63
N THR A 42 -86.40 67.29 -5.17
CA THR A 42 -85.05 67.11 -5.76
C THR A 42 -84.03 66.65 -4.72
N LEU A 43 -84.01 67.25 -3.52
CA LEU A 43 -83.18 66.78 -2.41
C LEU A 43 -83.52 65.35 -1.97
N THR A 44 -84.79 64.94 -2.00
CA THR A 44 -85.20 63.56 -1.69
C THR A 44 -84.70 62.59 -2.75
N THR A 45 -84.81 62.92 -4.04
CA THR A 45 -84.28 62.09 -5.13
C THR A 45 -82.76 62.04 -5.14
N GLU A 46 -82.07 63.14 -4.83
CA GLU A 46 -80.61 63.18 -4.71
C GLU A 46 -80.13 62.30 -3.54
N ASN A 47 -80.80 62.38 -2.38
CA ASN A 47 -80.50 61.51 -1.24
C ASN A 47 -80.77 60.03 -1.56
N GLN A 48 -81.86 59.70 -2.26
CA GLN A 48 -82.12 58.32 -2.71
C GLN A 48 -81.05 57.83 -3.71
N ARG A 49 -80.63 58.69 -4.65
CA ARG A 49 -79.54 58.40 -5.60
C ARG A 49 -78.25 58.10 -4.85
N LEU A 50 -77.85 58.96 -3.92
CA LEU A 50 -76.66 58.78 -3.09
C LEU A 50 -76.74 57.54 -2.18
N LEU A 51 -77.92 57.20 -1.66
CA LEU A 51 -78.12 55.95 -0.92
C LEU A 51 -77.86 54.74 -1.82
N SER A 52 -78.45 54.70 -3.02
CA SER A 52 -78.24 53.61 -3.99
C SER A 52 -76.79 53.50 -4.49
N GLU A 53 -76.08 54.63 -4.61
CA GLU A 53 -74.66 54.68 -4.96
C GLU A 53 -73.75 54.21 -3.81
N SER A 54 -74.19 54.40 -2.56
CA SER A 54 -73.54 53.86 -1.35
C SER A 54 -73.79 52.35 -1.20
N GLU A 55 -75.03 51.89 -1.39
CA GLU A 55 -75.41 50.48 -1.31
C GLU A 55 -74.74 49.64 -2.41
N SER A 56 -74.70 50.13 -3.65
CA SER A 56 -74.00 49.44 -4.74
C SER A 56 -72.49 49.36 -4.52
N LYS A 57 -71.86 50.41 -3.98
CA LYS A 57 -70.46 50.35 -3.54
C LYS A 57 -70.28 49.34 -2.41
N GLN A 58 -71.13 49.33 -1.38
CA GLN A 58 -71.05 48.35 -0.29
C GLN A 58 -71.21 46.90 -0.77
N ARG A 59 -72.04 46.65 -1.79
CA ARG A 59 -72.15 45.32 -2.42
C ARG A 59 -70.86 44.92 -3.12
N LEU A 60 -70.30 45.77 -3.97
CA LEU A 60 -69.00 45.52 -4.62
C LEU A 60 -67.87 45.31 -3.59
N ASP A 61 -67.81 46.15 -2.55
CA ASP A 61 -66.88 46.03 -1.41
C ASP A 61 -67.07 44.72 -0.62
N SER A 62 -68.24 44.08 -0.71
CA SER A 62 -68.53 42.79 -0.08
C SER A 62 -68.21 41.60 -0.99
N GLU A 63 -68.48 41.73 -2.29
CA GLU A 63 -68.15 40.73 -3.32
C GLU A 63 -66.63 40.61 -3.50
N GLU A 64 -65.89 41.73 -3.56
CA GLU A 64 -64.43 41.72 -3.57
C GLU A 64 -63.85 41.05 -2.32
N LYS A 65 -64.44 41.30 -1.14
CA LYS A 65 -64.00 40.65 0.12
C LYS A 65 -64.37 39.18 0.20
N GLU A 66 -65.46 38.74 -0.43
CA GLU A 66 -65.82 37.32 -0.51
C GLU A 66 -64.90 36.57 -1.50
N ASN A 67 -64.56 37.20 -2.62
CA ASN A 67 -63.61 36.62 -3.59
C ASN A 67 -62.20 36.51 -2.98
N LEU A 68 -61.68 37.57 -2.34
CA LEU A 68 -60.40 37.52 -1.61
C LEU A 68 -60.39 36.49 -0.48
N ARG A 69 -61.55 36.18 0.14
CA ARG A 69 -61.67 35.07 1.09
C ARG A 69 -61.59 33.71 0.40
N LYS A 70 -62.28 33.51 -0.72
CA LYS A 70 -62.22 32.27 -1.51
C LYS A 70 -60.81 32.00 -2.03
N ASP A 71 -60.11 33.02 -2.53
CA ASP A 71 -58.72 32.91 -2.97
C ASP A 71 -57.77 32.55 -1.82
N LEU A 72 -57.99 33.13 -0.64
CA LEU A 72 -57.23 32.80 0.57
C LEU A 72 -57.54 31.37 1.08
N GLU A 73 -58.80 30.92 1.02
CA GLU A 73 -59.18 29.55 1.39
C GLU A 73 -58.56 28.52 0.42
N ALA A 74 -58.57 28.80 -0.89
CA ALA A 74 -57.92 27.98 -1.90
C ALA A 74 -56.40 27.94 -1.73
N SER A 75 -55.78 29.09 -1.41
CA SER A 75 -54.34 29.17 -1.12
C SER A 75 -53.96 28.34 0.12
N LYS A 76 -54.74 28.40 1.20
CA LYS A 76 -54.55 27.54 2.38
C LYS A 76 -54.70 26.06 2.06
N ALA A 77 -55.68 25.68 1.25
CA ALA A 77 -55.87 24.29 0.83
C ALA A 77 -54.62 23.79 0.08
N VAL A 78 -54.11 24.56 -0.88
CA VAL A 78 -52.86 24.23 -1.61
C VAL A 78 -51.64 24.15 -0.67
N ILE A 79 -51.55 25.00 0.36
CA ILE A 79 -50.48 24.91 1.36
C ILE A 79 -50.61 23.63 2.18
N SER A 80 -51.80 23.28 2.68
CA SER A 80 -52.05 22.02 3.41
C SER A 80 -51.72 20.79 2.55
N ASP A 81 -52.09 20.82 1.27
CA ASP A 81 -51.77 19.79 0.28
C ASP A 81 -50.27 19.63 0.04
N LEU A 82 -49.47 20.69 0.22
CA LEU A 82 -48.01 20.67 0.07
C LEU A 82 -47.33 20.26 1.38
N GLU A 83 -47.85 20.68 2.54
CA GLU A 83 -47.40 20.26 3.87
C GLU A 83 -47.59 18.74 4.07
N GLU A 84 -48.74 18.18 3.66
CA GLU A 84 -48.97 16.73 3.71
C GLU A 84 -47.99 15.97 2.79
N LYS A 85 -47.79 16.43 1.55
CA LYS A 85 -46.84 15.81 0.61
C LYS A 85 -45.40 15.89 1.11
N LEU A 86 -45.00 17.02 1.71
CA LEU A 86 -43.68 17.19 2.32
C LEU A 86 -43.50 16.25 3.53
N ASN A 87 -44.53 16.06 4.35
CA ASN A 87 -44.48 15.17 5.50
C ASN A 87 -44.37 13.69 5.07
N VAL A 88 -45.10 13.28 4.03
CA VAL A 88 -45.00 11.93 3.42
C VAL A 88 -43.63 11.71 2.76
N GLN A 89 -43.04 12.73 2.13
CA GLN A 89 -41.66 12.64 1.64
C GLN A 89 -40.66 12.56 2.79
N SER A 90 -40.88 13.27 3.89
CA SER A 90 -40.01 13.22 5.07
C SER A 90 -40.08 11.87 5.80
N SER A 91 -41.26 11.23 5.89
CA SER A 91 -41.38 9.88 6.44
C SER A 91 -40.70 8.85 5.53
N SER A 92 -40.96 8.91 4.21
CA SER A 92 -40.30 8.02 3.23
C SER A 92 -38.76 8.15 3.24
N LEU A 93 -38.23 9.36 3.41
CA LEU A 93 -36.79 9.58 3.60
C LEU A 93 -36.28 8.98 4.93
N SER A 94 -37.06 9.08 6.01
CA SER A 94 -36.72 8.45 7.31
C SER A 94 -36.70 6.92 7.20
N ASP A 95 -37.68 6.32 6.54
CA ASP A 95 -37.77 4.87 6.31
C ASP A 95 -36.58 4.39 5.47
N ILE A 96 -36.21 5.12 4.41
CA ILE A 96 -35.03 4.85 3.58
C ILE A 96 -33.74 4.97 4.41
N HIS A 97 -33.63 5.96 5.30
CA HIS A 97 -32.47 6.11 6.18
C HIS A 97 -32.33 4.94 7.14
N GLN A 98 -33.43 4.50 7.77
CA GLN A 98 -33.44 3.37 8.68
C GLN A 98 -33.10 2.05 7.98
N VAL A 99 -33.58 1.84 6.75
CA VAL A 99 -33.20 0.68 5.93
C VAL A 99 -31.72 0.74 5.52
N HIS A 100 -31.20 1.92 5.17
CA HIS A 100 -29.77 2.10 4.88
C HIS A 100 -28.89 1.79 6.10
N GLU A 101 -29.30 2.24 7.29
CA GLU A 101 -28.57 1.99 8.54
C GLU A 101 -28.55 0.50 8.89
N GLN A 102 -29.69 -0.20 8.81
CA GLN A 102 -29.76 -1.67 8.99
C GLN A 102 -28.93 -2.44 7.94
N LEU A 103 -28.84 -1.95 6.71
CA LEU A 103 -27.97 -2.55 5.68
C LEU A 103 -26.49 -2.29 5.97
N SER A 104 -26.15 -1.12 6.52
CA SER A 104 -24.78 -0.77 6.95
C SER A 104 -24.33 -1.63 8.13
N GLU A 105 -25.18 -1.82 9.14
CA GLU A 105 -24.92 -2.73 10.28
C GLU A 105 -24.67 -4.15 9.79
N ARG A 106 -25.55 -4.69 8.93
CA ARG A 106 -25.35 -6.02 8.32
C ARG A 106 -24.09 -6.11 7.46
N LEU A 107 -23.70 -5.04 6.77
CA LEU A 107 -22.46 -5.03 6.00
C LEU A 107 -21.24 -5.13 6.94
N ALA A 108 -21.26 -4.43 8.07
CA ALA A 108 -20.22 -4.48 9.09
C ALA A 108 -20.16 -5.83 9.83
N GLU A 109 -21.30 -6.48 10.09
CA GLU A 109 -21.36 -7.84 10.63
C GLU A 109 -20.76 -8.86 9.64
N ASN A 110 -21.13 -8.77 8.35
CA ASN A 110 -20.56 -9.63 7.32
C ASN A 110 -19.06 -9.40 7.12
N LEU A 111 -18.57 -8.16 7.23
CA LEU A 111 -17.12 -7.87 7.20
C LEU A 111 -16.39 -8.59 8.33
N LYS A 112 -16.88 -8.48 9.58
CA LYS A 112 -16.28 -9.17 10.73
C LYS A 112 -16.28 -10.70 10.59
N MET A 113 -17.33 -11.27 9.98
CA MET A 113 -17.38 -12.71 9.70
C MET A 113 -16.33 -13.11 8.65
N VAL A 114 -16.15 -12.30 7.59
CA VAL A 114 -15.09 -12.52 6.58
C VAL A 114 -13.70 -12.37 7.20
N GLU A 115 -13.49 -11.39 8.08
CA GLU A 115 -12.24 -11.22 8.84
C GLU A 115 -11.94 -12.43 9.74
N SER A 116 -12.94 -12.96 10.47
CA SER A 116 -12.73 -14.16 11.29
C SER A 116 -12.42 -15.41 10.46
N LEU A 117 -13.13 -15.60 9.33
CA LEU A 117 -12.88 -16.71 8.40
C LEU A 117 -11.52 -16.58 7.71
N GLN A 118 -11.04 -15.37 7.43
CA GLN A 118 -9.70 -15.12 6.90
C GLN A 118 -8.62 -15.48 7.94
N VAL A 119 -8.82 -15.14 9.22
CA VAL A 119 -7.90 -15.54 10.31
C VAL A 119 -7.90 -17.05 10.55
N GLU A 120 -9.07 -17.69 10.52
CA GLU A 120 -9.19 -19.15 10.61
C GLU A 120 -8.50 -19.85 9.43
N LYS A 121 -8.72 -19.34 8.20
CA LYS A 121 -8.03 -19.80 6.99
C LYS A 121 -6.51 -19.66 7.12
N GLU A 122 -6.00 -18.49 7.54
CA GLU A 122 -4.55 -18.28 7.74
C GLU A 122 -3.95 -19.18 8.83
N SER A 123 -4.75 -19.59 9.83
CA SER A 123 -4.34 -20.57 10.84
C SER A 123 -4.28 -21.99 10.26
N LEU A 124 -5.25 -22.37 9.42
CA LEU A 124 -5.28 -23.68 8.75
C LEU A 124 -4.18 -23.80 7.67
N GLU A 125 -3.94 -22.75 6.89
CA GLU A 125 -2.84 -22.71 5.92
C GLU A 125 -1.48 -22.88 6.62
N LYS A 126 -1.26 -22.24 7.78
CA LYS A 126 -0.07 -22.45 8.61
C LYS A 126 0.07 -23.90 9.08
N GLN A 127 -1.00 -24.49 9.65
CA GLN A 127 -0.98 -25.89 10.07
C GLN A 127 -0.66 -26.86 8.91
N VAL A 128 -1.23 -26.62 7.72
CA VAL A 128 -0.93 -27.40 6.52
C VAL A 128 0.54 -27.24 6.11
N THR A 129 1.11 -26.03 6.14
CA THR A 129 2.55 -25.85 5.86
C THR A 129 3.43 -26.59 6.86
N THR A 130 3.16 -26.48 8.17
CA THR A 130 3.94 -27.17 9.21
C THR A 130 3.87 -28.69 9.08
N LEU A 131 2.68 -29.26 8.82
CA LEU A 131 2.52 -30.70 8.59
C LEU A 131 3.21 -31.16 7.30
N THR A 132 3.19 -30.34 6.25
CA THR A 132 3.90 -30.64 4.98
C THR A 132 5.41 -30.63 5.17
N GLU A 133 5.93 -29.71 5.98
CA GLU A 133 7.35 -29.59 6.29
C GLU A 133 7.84 -30.69 7.25
N GLN A 134 7.00 -31.09 8.22
CA GLN A 134 7.25 -32.28 9.06
C GLN A 134 7.31 -33.57 8.21
N LEU A 135 6.31 -33.83 7.36
CA LEU A 135 6.31 -34.99 6.45
C LEU A 135 7.48 -34.98 5.47
N ARG A 136 7.93 -33.79 5.05
CA ARG A 136 9.14 -33.64 4.24
C ARG A 136 10.39 -34.00 5.03
N ASN A 137 10.55 -33.48 6.24
CA ASN A 137 11.71 -33.77 7.08
C ASN A 137 11.79 -35.26 7.45
N GLU A 138 10.64 -35.91 7.71
CA GLU A 138 10.55 -37.37 7.86
C GLU A 138 10.97 -38.11 6.57
N SER A 139 10.51 -37.66 5.40
CA SER A 139 10.90 -38.25 4.12
C SER A 139 12.39 -38.08 3.79
N ASP A 140 12.95 -36.90 4.06
CA ASP A 140 14.37 -36.59 3.82
C ASP A 140 15.27 -37.34 4.83
N ALA A 141 14.81 -37.56 6.07
CA ALA A 141 15.46 -38.43 7.06
C ALA A 141 15.45 -39.92 6.65
N ILE A 142 14.29 -40.45 6.24
CA ILE A 142 14.16 -41.83 5.74
C ILE A 142 14.99 -42.05 4.46
N GLN A 143 15.13 -41.03 3.61
CA GLN A 143 16.03 -41.08 2.45
C GLN A 143 17.51 -41.12 2.88
N SER A 144 17.92 -40.29 3.85
CA SER A 144 19.28 -40.32 4.41
C SER A 144 19.62 -41.68 5.03
N GLU A 145 18.70 -42.23 5.85
CA GLU A 145 18.84 -43.55 6.47
C GLU A 145 18.86 -44.68 5.43
N ARG A 146 18.11 -44.57 4.33
CA ARG A 146 18.24 -45.50 3.20
C ARG A 146 19.61 -45.44 2.55
N GLU A 147 20.18 -44.25 2.38
CA GLU A 147 21.49 -44.11 1.76
C GLU A 147 22.63 -44.58 2.67
N THR A 148 22.56 -44.42 3.99
CA THR A 148 23.55 -45.03 4.90
C THR A 148 23.46 -46.55 4.85
N ASN A 149 22.26 -47.12 4.96
CA ASN A 149 22.02 -48.55 4.81
C ASN A 149 22.48 -49.09 3.44
N GLU A 150 22.30 -48.35 2.34
CA GLU A 150 22.78 -48.78 1.01
C GLU A 150 24.32 -48.74 0.91
N ARG A 151 24.99 -47.72 1.51
CA ARG A 151 26.46 -47.65 1.61
C ARG A 151 27.02 -48.80 2.45
N GLU A 152 26.41 -49.10 3.59
CA GLU A 152 26.78 -50.23 4.46
C GLU A 152 26.58 -51.57 3.75
N MET A 153 25.44 -51.76 3.07
CA MET A 153 25.18 -52.95 2.26
C MET A 153 26.15 -53.12 1.09
N VAL A 154 26.69 -52.04 0.52
CA VAL A 154 27.79 -52.10 -0.46
C VAL A 154 29.10 -52.49 0.21
N SER A 155 29.44 -51.92 1.37
CA SER A 155 30.66 -52.27 2.12
C SER A 155 30.66 -53.74 2.54
N LEU A 156 29.58 -54.22 3.16
CA LEU A 156 29.43 -55.62 3.57
C LEU A 156 29.49 -56.59 2.37
N ARG A 157 28.99 -56.21 1.18
CA ARG A 157 29.16 -56.98 -0.06
C ARG A 157 30.62 -57.04 -0.50
N GLN A 158 31.34 -55.92 -0.43
CA GLN A 158 32.76 -55.83 -0.76
C GLN A 158 33.59 -56.74 0.17
N GLU A 159 33.30 -56.73 1.47
CA GLU A 159 33.92 -57.62 2.46
C GLU A 159 33.58 -59.09 2.23
N LEU A 160 32.33 -59.42 1.89
CA LEU A 160 31.94 -60.80 1.57
C LEU A 160 32.67 -61.31 0.32
N GLU A 161 32.84 -60.48 -0.72
CA GLU A 161 33.59 -60.83 -1.91
C GLU A 161 35.09 -61.01 -1.62
N ASN A 162 35.65 -60.21 -0.71
CA ASN A 162 37.04 -60.34 -0.26
C ASN A 162 37.25 -61.63 0.55
N ASN A 163 36.37 -61.93 1.52
CA ASN A 163 36.37 -63.19 2.26
C ASN A 163 36.20 -64.41 1.33
N GLU A 164 35.35 -64.32 0.31
CA GLU A 164 35.22 -65.33 -0.75
C GLU A 164 36.55 -65.55 -1.51
N LYS A 165 37.26 -64.48 -1.88
CA LYS A 165 38.57 -64.56 -2.55
C LYS A 165 39.62 -65.21 -1.65
N GLU A 166 39.70 -64.83 -0.37
CA GLU A 166 40.62 -65.44 0.58
C GLU A 166 40.30 -66.93 0.81
N ARG A 167 39.02 -67.28 0.99
CA ARG A 167 38.58 -68.67 1.11
C ARG A 167 38.96 -69.50 -0.12
N LYS A 168 38.80 -68.95 -1.33
CA LYS A 168 39.24 -69.58 -2.60
C LYS A 168 40.75 -69.77 -2.65
N GLN A 169 41.55 -68.78 -2.25
CA GLN A 169 43.02 -68.93 -2.16
C GLN A 169 43.46 -69.96 -1.10
N LEU A 170 42.78 -70.03 0.05
CA LEU A 170 43.06 -71.00 1.09
C LEU A 170 42.71 -72.43 0.65
N LEU A 171 41.58 -72.62 -0.03
CA LEU A 171 41.21 -73.90 -0.66
C LEU A 171 42.26 -74.34 -1.68
N GLN A 172 42.69 -73.46 -2.59
CA GLN A 172 43.71 -73.77 -3.59
C GLN A 172 45.07 -74.14 -2.96
N LYS A 173 45.46 -73.48 -1.86
CA LYS A 173 46.65 -73.85 -1.06
C LYS A 173 46.48 -75.22 -0.40
N LEU A 174 45.27 -75.54 0.08
CA LEU A 174 44.96 -76.84 0.69
C LEU A 174 45.03 -77.97 -0.34
N GLU A 175 44.43 -77.79 -1.51
CA GLU A 175 44.47 -78.76 -2.63
C GLU A 175 45.91 -79.02 -3.10
N SER A 176 46.73 -77.98 -3.23
CA SER A 176 48.16 -78.11 -3.58
C SER A 176 48.95 -78.92 -2.54
N ASN A 177 48.74 -78.65 -1.25
CA ASN A 177 49.36 -79.41 -0.17
C ASN A 177 48.90 -80.87 -0.14
N VAL A 178 47.60 -81.13 -0.32
CA VAL A 178 47.05 -82.50 -0.41
C VAL A 178 47.62 -83.24 -1.61
N GLY A 179 47.79 -82.58 -2.76
CA GLY A 179 48.45 -83.15 -3.94
C GLY A 179 49.89 -83.59 -3.65
N MET A 180 50.71 -82.73 -3.02
CA MET A 180 52.08 -83.09 -2.67
C MET A 180 52.16 -84.21 -1.61
N GLU A 181 51.25 -84.27 -0.64
CA GLU A 181 51.20 -85.39 0.31
C GLU A 181 50.69 -86.69 -0.32
N GLN A 182 49.80 -86.63 -1.32
CA GLN A 182 49.42 -87.81 -2.11
C GLN A 182 50.59 -88.31 -2.97
N GLU A 183 51.37 -87.41 -3.58
CA GLU A 183 52.56 -87.77 -4.36
C GLU A 183 53.65 -88.41 -3.48
N LYS A 184 53.94 -87.83 -2.30
CA LYS A 184 54.84 -88.45 -1.30
C LYS A 184 54.36 -89.83 -0.83
N ASN A 185 53.06 -90.00 -0.59
CA ASN A 185 52.50 -91.30 -0.23
C ASN A 185 52.60 -92.29 -1.41
N GLY A 186 52.47 -91.83 -2.65
CA GLY A 186 52.76 -92.60 -3.86
C GLY A 186 54.21 -93.08 -3.93
N GLU A 187 55.18 -92.20 -3.70
CA GLU A 187 56.60 -92.57 -3.61
C GLU A 187 56.89 -93.57 -2.48
N LEU A 188 56.30 -93.34 -1.29
CA LEU A 188 56.44 -94.25 -0.14
C LEU A 188 55.85 -95.62 -0.43
N LEU A 189 54.68 -95.69 -1.07
CA LEU A 189 54.05 -96.95 -1.47
C LEU A 189 54.85 -97.67 -2.56
N ALA A 190 55.39 -96.94 -3.54
CA ALA A 190 56.27 -97.50 -4.57
C ALA A 190 57.57 -98.06 -3.96
N ARG A 191 58.22 -97.33 -3.04
CA ARG A 191 59.39 -97.80 -2.29
C ARG A 191 59.06 -99.01 -1.41
N PHE A 192 57.89 -99.05 -0.79
CA PHE A 192 57.42 -100.20 -0.01
C PHE A 192 57.18 -101.44 -0.87
N GLN A 193 56.58 -101.28 -2.06
CA GLN A 193 56.44 -102.36 -3.03
C GLN A 193 57.81 -102.85 -3.55
N GLU A 194 58.76 -101.93 -3.80
CA GLU A 194 60.11 -102.28 -4.22
C GLU A 194 60.90 -103.02 -3.14
N THR A 195 60.81 -102.62 -1.86
CA THR A 195 61.44 -103.36 -0.75
C THR A 195 60.75 -104.69 -0.50
N SER A 196 59.42 -104.78 -0.58
CA SER A 196 58.68 -106.04 -0.48
C SER A 196 59.05 -107.02 -1.60
N ALA A 197 59.26 -106.54 -2.84
CA ALA A 197 59.69 -107.37 -3.95
C ALA A 197 61.12 -107.90 -3.76
N LYS A 198 62.04 -107.06 -3.25
CA LYS A 198 63.41 -107.47 -2.88
C LYS A 198 63.40 -108.52 -1.76
N LEU A 199 62.50 -108.38 -0.79
CA LEU A 199 62.36 -109.30 0.33
C LEU A 199 61.82 -110.67 -0.13
N LEU A 200 60.84 -110.70 -1.04
CA LEU A 200 60.32 -111.93 -1.65
C LEU A 200 61.40 -112.72 -2.43
N VAL A 201 62.28 -112.03 -3.17
CA VAL A 201 63.42 -112.67 -3.88
C VAL A 201 64.42 -113.27 -2.88
N MET A 202 64.70 -112.56 -1.78
CA MET A 202 65.60 -113.05 -0.73
C MET A 202 65.00 -114.24 0.04
N GLU A 203 63.68 -114.25 0.24
CA GLU A 203 62.95 -115.35 0.88
C GLU A 203 62.92 -116.60 0.00
N GLN A 204 62.77 -116.46 -1.32
CA GLN A 204 62.93 -117.56 -2.28
C GLN A 204 64.36 -118.13 -2.29
N GLN A 205 65.39 -117.29 -2.15
CA GLN A 205 66.78 -117.75 -2.01
C GLN A 205 67.02 -118.51 -0.69
N ASN A 206 66.42 -118.06 0.41
CA ASN A 206 66.49 -118.76 1.69
C ASN A 206 65.76 -120.13 1.64
N LEU A 207 64.62 -120.22 0.95
CA LEU A 207 63.90 -121.49 0.75
C LEU A 207 64.76 -122.55 0.03
N GLU A 208 65.52 -122.15 -0.99
CA GLU A 208 66.43 -123.06 -1.70
C GLU A 208 67.61 -123.53 -0.81
N GLN A 209 68.07 -122.69 0.13
CA GLN A 209 69.10 -123.05 1.12
C GLN A 209 68.54 -123.98 2.22
N VAL A 210 67.36 -123.68 2.77
CA VAL A 210 66.68 -124.54 3.76
C VAL A 210 66.43 -125.95 3.21
N ARG A 211 66.14 -126.06 1.91
CA ARG A 211 65.98 -127.35 1.22
C ARG A 211 67.25 -128.22 1.21
N GLN A 212 68.43 -127.61 1.26
CA GLN A 212 69.72 -128.33 1.38
C GLN A 212 70.07 -128.67 2.84
N ILE A 213 69.55 -127.91 3.81
CA ILE A 213 69.73 -128.18 5.24
C ILE A 213 68.86 -129.38 5.69
N ALA A 214 67.65 -129.50 5.15
CA ALA A 214 66.71 -130.57 5.49
C ALA A 214 67.23 -132.00 5.22
N GLU A 215 68.15 -132.20 4.27
CA GLU A 215 68.80 -133.50 4.04
C GLU A 215 69.86 -133.86 5.11
N LEU A 216 70.33 -132.88 5.88
CA LEU A 216 71.33 -133.06 6.95
C LEU A 216 70.69 -133.21 8.34
N GLU A 217 69.55 -132.56 8.58
CA GLU A 217 68.84 -132.60 9.87
C GLU A 217 68.31 -134.00 10.22
N ALA A 218 68.01 -134.83 9.21
CA ALA A 218 67.64 -136.25 9.37
C ALA A 218 68.69 -137.11 10.13
N THR A 219 69.91 -136.58 10.33
CA THR A 219 70.98 -137.25 11.09
C THR A 219 71.07 -136.84 12.57
N ASN A 220 70.33 -135.82 13.03
CA ASN A 220 70.64 -135.13 14.30
C ASN A 220 69.55 -135.16 15.39
N GLU A 221 68.55 -136.05 15.29
CA GLU A 221 67.53 -136.29 16.34
C GLU A 221 68.13 -136.71 17.71
N SER A 222 69.42 -137.07 17.72
CA SER A 222 70.25 -137.40 18.89
C SER A 222 70.24 -136.30 19.99
N GLN A 223 70.04 -135.03 19.62
CA GLN A 223 70.11 -133.89 20.55
C GLN A 223 68.81 -133.58 21.32
N THR A 224 67.80 -134.47 21.27
CA THR A 224 66.50 -134.34 21.97
C THR A 224 66.56 -134.26 23.51
N ARG A 225 67.74 -134.27 24.14
CA ARG A 225 67.94 -134.14 25.59
C ARG A 225 68.08 -132.71 26.11
N GLU A 226 68.32 -131.73 25.24
CA GLU A 226 68.64 -130.35 25.67
C GLU A 226 67.39 -129.46 25.88
N ASN A 227 66.25 -129.83 25.25
CA ASN A 227 65.02 -129.03 25.23
C ASN A 227 64.29 -128.89 26.59
N GLN A 228 64.70 -129.59 27.66
CA GLN A 228 64.09 -129.43 28.98
C GLN A 228 64.43 -128.09 29.68
N GLN A 229 65.40 -127.31 29.18
CA GLN A 229 65.70 -125.97 29.71
C GLN A 229 64.95 -124.82 29.01
N LEU A 230 64.36 -125.04 27.83
CA LEU A 230 63.72 -123.98 27.05
C LEU A 230 62.34 -123.58 27.59
N VAL A 231 61.56 -124.57 28.05
CA VAL A 231 60.18 -124.39 28.54
C VAL A 231 60.09 -123.36 29.68
N GLN A 232 61.11 -123.29 30.53
CA GLN A 232 61.10 -122.43 31.72
C GLN A 232 61.41 -120.95 31.43
N LYS A 233 61.90 -120.60 30.23
CA LYS A 233 62.00 -119.19 29.78
C LYS A 233 60.69 -118.67 29.21
N LEU A 234 60.02 -119.49 28.38
CA LEU A 234 58.78 -119.09 27.66
C LEU A 234 57.62 -118.73 28.61
N ILE A 235 57.61 -119.23 29.84
CA ILE A 235 56.60 -118.88 30.85
C ILE A 235 56.78 -117.44 31.35
N VAL A 236 58.02 -116.99 31.58
CA VAL A 236 58.33 -115.62 32.04
C VAL A 236 58.06 -114.60 30.93
N GLU A 237 58.34 -114.97 29.68
CA GLU A 237 58.17 -114.10 28.52
C GLU A 237 56.68 -113.85 28.19
N ASN A 238 55.81 -114.87 28.34
CA ASN A 238 54.35 -114.70 28.22
C ASN A 238 53.80 -113.73 29.28
N GLN A 239 54.21 -113.85 30.55
CA GLN A 239 53.73 -112.96 31.62
C GLN A 239 54.12 -111.48 31.38
N ASN A 240 55.25 -111.24 30.72
CA ASN A 240 55.67 -109.89 30.33
C ASN A 240 54.86 -109.35 29.14
N LEU A 241 54.47 -110.21 28.20
CA LEU A 241 53.59 -109.84 27.08
C LEU A 241 52.14 -109.54 27.53
N GLU A 242 51.60 -110.30 28.48
CA GLU A 242 50.29 -110.03 29.09
C GLU A 242 50.27 -108.66 29.80
N ALA A 243 51.35 -108.31 30.52
CA ALA A 243 51.48 -106.98 31.15
C ALA A 243 51.53 -105.83 30.13
N GLN A 244 52.20 -106.02 28.99
CA GLN A 244 52.25 -105.03 27.91
C GLN A 244 50.90 -104.89 27.18
N LEU A 245 50.18 -105.99 26.98
CA LEU A 245 48.80 -105.98 26.47
C LEU A 245 47.84 -105.24 27.41
N GLY A 246 47.99 -105.41 28.72
CA GLY A 246 47.24 -104.64 29.72
C GLY A 246 47.44 -103.13 29.60
N GLN A 247 48.70 -102.67 29.52
CA GLN A 247 49.01 -101.25 29.35
C GLN A 247 48.53 -100.68 28.00
N LEU A 248 48.52 -101.49 26.94
CA LEU A 248 47.94 -101.10 25.65
C LEU A 248 46.41 -101.01 25.71
N ALA A 249 45.73 -101.96 26.37
CA ALA A 249 44.29 -101.93 26.55
C ALA A 249 43.82 -100.73 27.39
N GLU A 250 44.58 -100.35 28.43
CA GLU A 250 44.27 -99.18 29.25
C GLU A 250 44.50 -97.85 28.50
N LYS A 251 45.56 -97.75 27.69
CA LYS A 251 45.75 -96.63 26.75
C LYS A 251 44.65 -96.57 25.70
N LEU A 252 44.21 -97.71 25.17
CA LEU A 252 43.13 -97.79 24.19
C LEU A 252 41.79 -97.35 24.81
N LYS A 253 41.50 -97.75 26.06
CA LYS A 253 40.35 -97.24 26.83
C LYS A 253 40.43 -95.71 27.00
N GLY A 254 41.60 -95.19 27.37
CA GLY A 254 41.85 -93.75 27.48
C GLY A 254 41.70 -92.97 26.16
N SER A 255 41.96 -93.58 25.00
CA SER A 255 41.65 -92.98 23.69
C SER A 255 40.17 -93.12 23.30
N VAL A 256 39.53 -94.24 23.64
CA VAL A 256 38.09 -94.46 23.39
C VAL A 256 37.23 -93.51 24.20
N ASP A 257 37.55 -93.25 25.47
CA ASP A 257 36.78 -92.33 26.30
C ASP A 257 37.01 -90.85 25.90
N LYS A 258 38.19 -90.52 25.34
CA LYS A 258 38.42 -89.24 24.65
C LYS A 258 37.64 -89.12 23.34
N LEU A 259 37.54 -90.20 22.55
CA LEU A 259 36.71 -90.26 21.34
C LEU A 259 35.22 -90.10 21.68
N LYS A 260 34.72 -90.67 22.78
CA LYS A 260 33.35 -90.42 23.26
C LYS A 260 33.13 -88.96 23.62
N GLN A 261 34.04 -88.34 24.38
CA GLN A 261 33.96 -86.91 24.69
C GLN A 261 34.03 -86.02 23.45
N ALA A 262 34.79 -86.42 22.41
CA ALA A 262 34.77 -85.76 21.12
C ALA A 262 33.41 -85.92 20.43
N ASN A 263 32.86 -87.15 20.37
CA ASN A 263 31.57 -87.43 19.74
C ASN A 263 30.43 -86.62 20.38
N THR A 264 30.35 -86.57 21.71
CA THR A 264 29.35 -85.75 22.43
C THR A 264 29.52 -84.25 22.20
N LYS A 265 30.73 -83.78 21.84
CA LYS A 265 30.95 -82.39 21.43
C LYS A 265 30.56 -82.17 19.96
N THR A 266 30.81 -83.13 19.07
CA THR A 266 30.32 -83.09 17.69
C THR A 266 28.79 -83.08 17.65
N GLU A 267 28.13 -83.96 18.41
CA GLU A 267 26.66 -84.00 18.56
C GLU A 267 26.10 -82.66 19.07
N HIS A 268 26.77 -82.02 20.04
CA HIS A 268 26.38 -80.71 20.56
C HIS A 268 26.55 -79.60 19.51
N LEU A 269 27.68 -79.58 18.78
CA LEU A 269 27.96 -78.64 17.71
C LEU A 269 27.04 -78.84 16.50
N GLU A 270 26.64 -80.08 16.19
CA GLU A 270 25.62 -80.39 15.18
C GLU A 270 24.23 -79.87 15.62
N GLY A 271 23.92 -79.93 16.92
CA GLY A 271 22.71 -79.31 17.48
C GLY A 271 22.73 -77.79 17.36
N GLU A 272 23.84 -77.14 17.71
CA GLU A 272 24.03 -75.69 17.58
C GLU A 272 24.01 -75.24 16.10
N LEU A 273 24.66 -75.99 15.21
CA LEU A 273 24.66 -75.76 13.77
C LEU A 273 23.24 -75.88 13.19
N ASN A 274 22.47 -76.92 13.54
CA ASN A 274 21.07 -77.05 13.14
C ASN A 274 20.20 -75.90 13.66
N SER A 275 20.43 -75.44 14.90
CA SER A 275 19.69 -74.30 15.47
C SER A 275 20.01 -72.99 14.73
N SER A 276 21.30 -72.78 14.41
CA SER A 276 21.79 -71.62 13.66
C SER A 276 21.29 -71.64 12.21
N GLN A 277 21.34 -72.79 11.54
CA GLN A 277 20.81 -72.98 10.19
C GLN A 277 19.30 -72.70 10.13
N LYS A 278 18.54 -73.11 11.14
CA LYS A 278 17.09 -72.85 11.23
C LYS A 278 16.76 -71.38 11.47
N GLN A 279 17.59 -70.66 12.24
CA GLN A 279 17.51 -69.20 12.35
C GLN A 279 17.85 -68.53 11.01
N LEU A 280 18.84 -69.04 10.27
CA LEU A 280 19.21 -68.57 8.94
C LEU A 280 18.10 -68.81 7.89
N GLU A 281 17.37 -69.92 7.97
CA GLU A 281 16.16 -70.18 7.18
C GLU A 281 15.02 -69.22 7.52
N GLN A 282 14.80 -68.89 8.81
CA GLN A 282 13.81 -67.88 9.20
C GLN A 282 14.21 -66.48 8.69
N LEU A 283 15.47 -66.07 8.89
CA LEU A 283 15.98 -64.77 8.43
C LEU A 283 15.96 -64.65 6.90
N THR A 284 16.23 -65.72 6.15
CA THR A 284 16.13 -65.69 4.67
C THR A 284 14.68 -65.66 4.19
N ALA A 285 13.74 -66.34 4.87
CA ALA A 285 12.32 -66.22 4.58
C ALA A 285 11.78 -64.80 4.88
N GLU A 286 12.23 -64.17 5.97
CA GLU A 286 11.86 -62.80 6.34
C GLU A 286 12.46 -61.76 5.39
N ASN A 287 13.74 -61.88 5.05
CA ASN A 287 14.37 -61.06 4.01
C ASN A 287 13.69 -61.22 2.64
N GLN A 288 13.27 -62.43 2.27
CA GLN A 288 12.53 -62.67 1.02
C GLN A 288 11.16 -61.97 1.04
N ARG A 289 10.44 -61.99 2.17
CA ARG A 289 9.18 -61.24 2.33
C ARG A 289 9.41 -59.73 2.23
N LEU A 290 10.39 -59.19 2.96
CA LEU A 290 10.73 -57.76 2.90
C LEU A 290 11.13 -57.34 1.48
N LEU A 291 11.86 -58.18 0.75
CA LEU A 291 12.22 -57.96 -0.65
C LEU A 291 10.98 -57.91 -1.57
N ASP A 292 9.91 -58.66 -1.27
CA ASP A 292 8.66 -58.62 -2.02
C ASP A 292 7.79 -57.40 -1.65
N GLU A 293 7.78 -56.96 -0.39
CA GLU A 293 7.19 -55.68 0.04
C GLU A 293 7.95 -54.47 -0.57
N VAL A 294 9.28 -54.56 -0.72
CA VAL A 294 10.11 -53.57 -1.44
C VAL A 294 9.82 -53.56 -2.95
N LYS A 295 9.51 -54.70 -3.59
CA LYS A 295 9.05 -54.72 -4.99
C LYS A 295 7.68 -54.04 -5.12
N GLN A 296 6.75 -54.31 -4.21
CA GLN A 296 5.41 -53.75 -4.26
C GLN A 296 5.41 -52.22 -4.06
N THR A 297 6.19 -51.72 -3.10
CA THR A 297 6.40 -50.26 -2.93
C THR A 297 7.10 -49.63 -4.13
N LYS A 298 8.04 -50.33 -4.79
CA LYS A 298 8.67 -49.85 -6.04
C LYS A 298 7.72 -49.78 -7.23
N VAL A 299 6.71 -50.65 -7.32
CA VAL A 299 5.64 -50.53 -8.33
C VAL A 299 4.76 -49.31 -8.05
N ILE A 300 4.32 -49.11 -6.81
CA ILE A 300 3.52 -47.94 -6.41
C ILE A 300 4.29 -46.62 -6.63
N ALA A 301 5.61 -46.62 -6.40
CA ALA A 301 6.47 -45.49 -6.69
C ALA A 301 6.57 -45.19 -8.20
N ALA A 302 6.58 -46.21 -9.06
CA ALA A 302 6.55 -46.04 -10.51
C ALA A 302 5.20 -45.48 -10.99
N GLU A 303 4.08 -46.01 -10.50
CA GLU A 303 2.73 -45.50 -10.82
C GLU A 303 2.56 -44.03 -10.40
N ASN A 304 3.10 -43.64 -9.24
CA ASN A 304 3.11 -42.24 -8.80
C ASN A 304 4.06 -41.35 -9.62
N ALA A 305 5.22 -41.88 -10.05
CA ALA A 305 6.13 -41.16 -10.94
C ALA A 305 5.47 -40.89 -12.30
N ASP A 306 4.86 -41.90 -12.92
CA ASP A 306 4.11 -41.76 -14.17
C ASP A 306 2.99 -40.70 -14.03
N LYS A 307 2.22 -40.76 -12.95
CA LYS A 307 1.18 -39.78 -12.62
C LYS A 307 1.74 -38.35 -12.44
N HIS A 308 2.93 -38.21 -11.85
CA HIS A 308 3.61 -36.93 -11.75
C HIS A 308 4.14 -36.45 -13.13
N THR A 309 4.55 -37.34 -14.03
CA THR A 309 4.87 -36.94 -15.41
C THR A 309 3.66 -36.47 -16.19
N LEU A 310 2.49 -37.09 -15.99
CA LEU A 310 1.22 -36.68 -16.62
C LEU A 310 0.80 -35.27 -16.16
N LEU A 311 0.84 -35.01 -14.85
CA LEU A 311 0.62 -33.67 -14.30
C LEU A 311 1.66 -32.66 -14.82
N LYS A 312 2.89 -33.10 -15.13
CA LYS A 312 3.95 -32.24 -15.70
C LYS A 312 3.71 -31.94 -17.19
N THR A 313 3.09 -32.85 -17.95
CA THR A 313 2.63 -32.56 -19.32
C THR A 313 1.41 -31.64 -19.32
N GLU A 314 0.40 -31.88 -18.47
CA GLU A 314 -0.77 -31.00 -18.35
C GLU A 314 -0.38 -29.56 -17.94
N ASN A 315 0.51 -29.41 -16.95
CA ASN A 315 1.06 -28.09 -16.59
C ASN A 315 1.91 -27.48 -17.72
N GLY A 316 2.53 -28.29 -18.58
CA GLY A 316 3.25 -27.85 -19.77
C GLY A 316 2.32 -27.33 -20.87
N GLU A 317 1.21 -28.02 -21.09
CA GLU A 317 0.16 -27.67 -22.05
C GLU A 317 -0.56 -26.37 -21.63
N LEU A 318 -0.93 -26.26 -20.34
CA LEU A 318 -1.42 -25.01 -19.76
C LEU A 318 -0.39 -23.87 -19.92
N LEU A 319 0.90 -24.14 -19.76
CA LEU A 319 1.97 -23.16 -20.02
C LEU A 319 2.14 -22.78 -21.50
N THR A 320 1.68 -23.61 -22.45
CA THR A 320 1.59 -23.23 -23.86
C THR A 320 0.33 -22.41 -24.15
N GLU A 321 -0.83 -22.77 -23.61
CA GLU A 321 -2.05 -21.96 -23.72
C GLU A 321 -1.85 -20.55 -23.12
N LEU A 322 -1.17 -20.45 -21.98
CA LEU A 322 -0.83 -19.17 -21.34
C LEU A 322 0.17 -18.36 -22.18
N LYS A 323 1.03 -18.99 -22.99
CA LYS A 323 1.90 -18.29 -23.96
C LYS A 323 1.13 -17.82 -25.17
N GLU A 324 0.22 -18.63 -25.72
CA GLU A 324 -0.64 -18.22 -26.83
C GLU A 324 -1.57 -17.06 -26.44
N LEU A 325 -2.16 -17.11 -25.24
CA LEU A 325 -2.93 -15.98 -24.67
C LEU A 325 -2.08 -14.72 -24.50
N ASN A 326 -0.80 -14.84 -24.12
CA ASN A 326 0.11 -13.70 -24.03
C ASN A 326 0.53 -13.16 -25.40
N GLU A 327 0.75 -13.99 -26.43
CA GLU A 327 0.96 -13.53 -27.80
C GLU A 327 -0.29 -12.85 -28.37
N ILE A 328 -1.50 -13.34 -28.07
CA ILE A 328 -2.78 -12.70 -28.44
C ILE A 328 -2.94 -11.34 -27.72
N LEU A 329 -2.57 -11.24 -26.43
CA LEU A 329 -2.55 -9.98 -25.68
C LEU A 329 -1.52 -9.00 -26.25
N LYS A 330 -0.33 -9.48 -26.63
CA LYS A 330 0.73 -8.68 -27.26
C LYS A 330 0.30 -8.17 -28.64
N ALA A 331 -0.31 -9.01 -29.49
CA ALA A 331 -0.88 -8.59 -30.77
C ALA A 331 -1.99 -7.54 -30.59
N ARG A 332 -2.83 -7.66 -29.55
CA ARG A 332 -3.78 -6.59 -29.16
C ARG A 332 -3.07 -5.31 -28.71
N GLY A 333 -1.99 -5.42 -27.95
CA GLY A 333 -1.13 -4.30 -27.55
C GLY A 333 -0.49 -3.59 -28.74
N GLU A 334 -0.04 -4.34 -29.76
CA GLU A 334 0.49 -3.80 -31.02
C GLU A 334 -0.59 -3.05 -31.82
N VAL A 335 -1.83 -3.57 -31.87
CA VAL A 335 -2.98 -2.86 -32.46
C VAL A 335 -3.33 -1.58 -31.69
N ILE A 336 -3.28 -1.61 -30.35
CA ILE A 336 -3.49 -0.42 -29.50
C ILE A 336 -2.38 0.62 -29.74
N ASN A 337 -1.11 0.20 -29.83
CA ASN A 337 0.01 1.09 -30.17
C ASN A 337 -0.14 1.70 -31.58
N LEU A 338 -0.65 0.95 -32.55
CA LEU A 338 -1.01 1.47 -33.89
C LEU A 338 -2.12 2.52 -33.82
N GLN A 339 -3.13 2.32 -32.97
CA GLN A 339 -4.19 3.30 -32.74
C GLN A 339 -3.67 4.56 -32.02
N LEU A 340 -2.83 4.42 -30.99
CA LEU A 340 -2.18 5.52 -30.29
C LEU A 340 -1.25 6.32 -31.21
N SER A 341 -0.46 5.65 -32.05
CA SER A 341 0.36 6.27 -33.09
C SER A 341 -0.49 7.06 -34.09
N LYS A 342 -1.69 6.54 -34.45
CA LYS A 342 -2.61 7.26 -35.33
C LYS A 342 -3.29 8.46 -34.67
N ILE A 343 -3.55 8.39 -33.36
CA ILE A 343 -4.02 9.53 -32.56
C ILE A 343 -2.95 10.61 -32.50
N ALA A 344 -1.68 10.25 -32.25
CA ALA A 344 -0.56 11.19 -32.28
C ALA A 344 -0.38 11.86 -33.65
N GLU A 345 -0.46 11.11 -34.76
CA GLU A 345 -0.39 11.65 -36.12
C GLU A 345 -1.56 12.60 -36.46
N LEU A 346 -2.70 12.47 -35.79
CA LEU A 346 -3.84 13.39 -35.89
C LEU A 346 -3.69 14.62 -34.98
N GLN A 347 -3.11 14.46 -33.78
CA GLN A 347 -2.76 15.56 -32.88
C GLN A 347 -1.66 16.45 -33.49
N GLU A 348 -0.66 15.87 -34.15
CA GLU A 348 0.37 16.61 -34.88
C GLU A 348 -0.27 17.47 -35.99
N LYS A 349 -1.18 16.91 -36.78
CA LYS A 349 -1.91 17.64 -37.83
C LYS A 349 -2.80 18.75 -37.27
N LEU A 350 -3.42 18.54 -36.10
CA LEU A 350 -4.16 19.60 -35.40
C LEU A 350 -3.23 20.74 -34.99
N SER A 351 -2.08 20.42 -34.38
CA SER A 351 -1.07 21.42 -33.97
C SER A 351 -0.44 22.18 -35.15
N HIS A 352 -0.37 21.55 -36.34
CA HIS A 352 0.10 22.20 -37.55
C HIS A 352 -0.88 23.30 -38.00
N VAL A 353 -2.19 23.01 -38.02
CA VAL A 353 -3.23 24.02 -38.33
C VAL A 353 -3.24 25.16 -37.30
N GLU A 354 -3.06 24.84 -36.01
CA GLU A 354 -2.95 25.85 -34.95
C GLU A 354 -1.70 26.72 -35.04
N SER A 355 -0.64 26.28 -35.74
CA SER A 355 0.63 27.01 -35.87
C SER A 355 0.85 27.69 -37.22
N THR A 356 0.26 27.20 -38.32
CA THR A 356 0.36 27.88 -39.63
C THR A 356 -0.72 28.94 -39.83
N ASP A 357 -1.97 28.63 -39.51
CA ASP A 357 -3.11 29.45 -39.95
C ASP A 357 -3.58 30.42 -38.85
N MET A 358 -3.57 29.98 -37.58
CA MET A 358 -4.05 30.77 -36.45
C MET A 358 -3.04 31.79 -35.91
N LEU A 359 -1.74 31.63 -36.19
CA LEU A 359 -0.68 32.49 -35.65
C LEU A 359 -0.68 33.93 -36.23
N PRO A 360 -0.79 34.17 -37.55
CA PRO A 360 -0.93 35.54 -38.09
C PRO A 360 -2.27 36.19 -37.69
N LEU A 361 -3.33 35.39 -37.48
CA LEU A 361 -4.61 35.86 -36.93
C LEU A 361 -4.49 36.30 -35.47
N LYS A 362 -3.74 35.58 -34.63
CA LYS A 362 -3.44 36.04 -33.27
C LYS A 362 -2.63 37.34 -33.25
N GLN A 363 -1.56 37.44 -34.05
CA GLN A 363 -0.73 38.65 -34.10
C GLN A 363 -1.50 39.90 -34.56
N THR A 364 -2.46 39.76 -35.48
CA THR A 364 -3.31 40.87 -35.92
C THR A 364 -4.38 41.25 -34.88
N ILE A 365 -4.92 40.29 -34.13
CA ILE A 365 -5.80 40.56 -32.96
C ILE A 365 -5.02 41.26 -31.85
N GLU A 366 -3.81 40.81 -31.55
CA GLU A 366 -2.95 41.35 -30.49
C GLU A 366 -2.52 42.81 -30.78
N GLN A 367 -2.17 43.12 -32.04
CA GLN A 367 -1.92 44.50 -32.49
C GLN A 367 -3.16 45.40 -32.37
N LEU A 368 -4.35 44.90 -32.69
CA LEU A 368 -5.60 45.64 -32.53
C LEU A 368 -5.94 45.88 -31.04
N GLN A 369 -5.73 44.87 -30.18
CA GLN A 369 -5.91 45.01 -28.73
C GLN A 369 -4.93 45.99 -28.11
N GLN A 370 -3.66 46.00 -28.56
CA GLN A 370 -2.67 46.97 -28.11
C GLN A 370 -3.05 48.40 -28.53
N SER A 371 -3.57 48.58 -29.75
CA SER A 371 -4.07 49.88 -30.22
C SER A 371 -5.31 50.36 -29.45
N VAL A 372 -6.21 49.45 -29.05
CA VAL A 372 -7.34 49.77 -28.15
C VAL A 372 -6.83 50.19 -26.77
N ALA A 373 -5.91 49.45 -26.17
CA ALA A 373 -5.34 49.77 -24.86
C ALA A 373 -4.63 51.14 -24.84
N GLU A 374 -3.91 51.51 -25.91
CA GLU A 374 -3.33 52.86 -26.06
C GLU A 374 -4.41 53.96 -26.13
N LYS A 375 -5.56 53.68 -26.76
CA LYS A 375 -6.69 54.64 -26.81
C LYS A 375 -7.46 54.71 -25.49
N GLU A 376 -7.54 53.63 -24.74
CA GLU A 376 -8.13 53.62 -23.39
C GLU A 376 -7.23 54.33 -22.39
N ALA A 377 -5.91 54.16 -22.46
CA ALA A 377 -4.95 54.91 -21.65
C ALA A 377 -4.97 56.43 -21.95
N GLU A 378 -5.05 56.82 -23.23
CA GLU A 378 -5.21 58.22 -23.62
C GLU A 378 -6.56 58.80 -23.17
N LEU A 379 -7.64 58.00 -23.19
CA LEU A 379 -8.94 58.40 -22.62
C LEU A 379 -8.89 58.57 -21.10
N GLU A 380 -8.17 57.72 -20.37
CA GLU A 380 -8.05 57.85 -18.91
C GLU A 380 -7.18 59.06 -18.53
N ARG A 381 -6.09 59.30 -19.26
CA ARG A 381 -5.29 60.54 -19.14
C ARG A 381 -6.16 61.80 -19.36
N GLN A 382 -7.02 61.79 -20.39
CA GLN A 382 -7.94 62.91 -20.65
C GLN A 382 -9.05 63.03 -19.58
N ARG A 383 -9.43 61.93 -18.90
CA ARG A 383 -10.34 61.94 -17.73
C ARG A 383 -9.66 62.53 -16.49
N GLU A 384 -8.37 62.28 -16.27
CA GLU A 384 -7.60 62.91 -15.18
C GLU A 384 -7.42 64.42 -15.38
N GLU A 385 -7.05 64.86 -16.60
CA GLU A 385 -6.97 66.29 -16.92
C GLU A 385 -8.34 66.98 -16.71
N LEU A 386 -9.45 66.35 -17.12
CA LEU A 386 -10.82 66.84 -16.86
C LEU A 386 -11.24 66.80 -15.39
N ALA A 387 -10.63 65.97 -14.54
CA ALA A 387 -10.93 65.93 -13.10
C ALA A 387 -10.36 67.16 -12.38
N THR A 388 -9.13 67.59 -12.73
CA THR A 388 -8.45 68.70 -12.04
C THR A 388 -9.09 70.08 -12.26
N MET A 389 -9.82 70.26 -13.37
CA MET A 389 -10.40 71.55 -13.77
C MET A 389 -11.80 71.83 -13.19
N LYS A 390 -12.42 70.90 -12.45
CA LYS A 390 -13.83 71.03 -12.04
C LYS A 390 -14.09 71.79 -10.74
N ASP A 391 -13.09 71.90 -9.85
CA ASP A 391 -13.27 72.43 -8.49
C ASP A 391 -13.18 73.97 -8.37
N ARG A 392 -13.09 74.72 -9.48
CA ARG A 392 -12.96 76.19 -9.45
C ARG A 392 -13.71 76.95 -10.54
N SER A 393 -15.01 77.14 -10.34
CA SER A 393 -15.65 78.45 -10.66
C SER A 393 -16.99 78.64 -9.94
N ASN A 394 -17.16 79.84 -9.38
CA ASN A 394 -18.45 80.45 -9.01
C ASN A 394 -18.22 81.97 -8.94
N ILE A 395 -19.26 82.79 -9.17
CA ILE A 395 -19.26 84.28 -9.28
C ILE A 395 -18.98 84.87 -10.69
N SER A 396 -19.85 85.81 -11.10
CA SER A 396 -19.87 86.68 -12.32
C SER A 396 -19.95 85.97 -13.68
N PHE A 397 -20.91 86.18 -14.59
CA PHE A 397 -21.77 87.32 -14.99
C PHE A 397 -21.17 88.29 -16.02
N ASP A 398 -21.93 88.46 -17.11
CA ASP A 398 -21.90 89.42 -18.24
C ASP A 398 -20.95 89.21 -19.45
N ALA A 399 -21.32 89.90 -20.55
CA ALA A 399 -20.63 90.14 -21.83
C ALA A 399 -20.59 89.02 -22.91
N GLN A 400 -21.56 89.13 -23.83
CA GLN A 400 -21.61 88.68 -25.23
C GLN A 400 -20.31 88.24 -25.95
N SER A 401 -20.35 87.07 -26.62
CA SER A 401 -19.86 86.86 -28.00
C SER A 401 -20.32 85.50 -28.56
N ASP A 402 -20.53 85.39 -29.87
CA ASP A 402 -20.89 84.14 -30.54
C ASP A 402 -19.75 83.11 -30.60
N ILE A 403 -20.10 81.82 -30.51
CA ILE A 403 -19.87 80.75 -31.52
C ILE A 403 -20.41 79.41 -30.98
N MET A 404 -20.85 78.51 -31.87
CA MET A 404 -21.78 77.41 -31.54
C MET A 404 -21.14 76.09 -31.05
N SER A 405 -21.88 75.40 -30.17
CA SER A 405 -21.84 73.96 -29.87
C SER A 405 -20.54 73.38 -29.26
N THR A 406 -20.37 73.20 -27.94
CA THR A 406 -21.16 72.52 -26.86
C THR A 406 -21.05 70.99 -26.76
N SER A 407 -19.96 70.54 -26.14
CA SER A 407 -19.88 69.41 -25.20
C SER A 407 -18.97 69.93 -24.04
N THR A 408 -19.06 69.57 -22.75
CA THR A 408 -18.98 68.20 -22.17
C THR A 408 -19.31 68.23 -20.65
N ILE A 409 -20.17 67.30 -20.17
CA ILE A 409 -20.28 66.72 -18.80
C ILE A 409 -20.48 67.67 -17.58
N SER A 410 -21.64 67.63 -16.89
CA SER A 410 -22.05 66.66 -15.83
C SER A 410 -21.16 66.61 -14.57
N ARG A 411 -21.67 66.06 -13.45
CA ARG A 411 -21.05 65.88 -12.10
C ARG A 411 -21.23 66.98 -11.03
N VAL A 412 -22.43 67.57 -10.95
CA VAL A 412 -23.04 67.97 -9.65
C VAL A 412 -24.51 67.53 -9.65
N GLU A 413 -25.21 67.80 -10.75
CA GLU A 413 -26.58 67.34 -10.96
C GLU A 413 -26.75 65.82 -10.85
N ASP A 414 -25.74 64.98 -11.12
CA ASP A 414 -25.94 63.52 -11.19
C ASP A 414 -26.23 62.86 -9.83
N VAL A 415 -25.82 63.46 -8.71
CA VAL A 415 -26.20 62.99 -7.35
C VAL A 415 -27.62 63.43 -6.98
N VAL A 416 -28.12 64.52 -7.60
CA VAL A 416 -29.54 64.90 -7.53
C VAL A 416 -30.36 64.03 -8.51
N ARG A 417 -29.88 63.79 -9.72
CA ARG A 417 -30.54 62.97 -10.74
C ARG A 417 -30.61 61.49 -10.39
N MET A 418 -29.70 60.93 -9.60
CA MET A 418 -29.92 59.60 -9.02
C MET A 418 -31.08 59.57 -8.01
N ARG A 419 -31.38 60.70 -7.34
CA ARG A 419 -32.61 60.83 -6.54
C ARG A 419 -33.84 61.10 -7.43
N GLU A 420 -33.74 61.96 -8.44
CA GLU A 420 -34.82 62.21 -9.42
C GLU A 420 -35.10 61.02 -10.36
N LEU A 421 -34.24 59.99 -10.41
CA LEU A 421 -34.47 58.75 -11.14
C LEU A 421 -35.20 57.71 -10.28
N ASP A 422 -34.89 57.59 -8.99
CA ASP A 422 -35.64 56.75 -8.04
C ASP A 422 -37.00 57.39 -7.69
N GLU A 423 -37.02 58.69 -7.34
CA GLU A 423 -38.25 59.48 -7.36
C GLU A 423 -38.87 59.48 -8.76
N GLY A 424 -38.08 59.31 -9.82
CA GLY A 424 -38.56 59.19 -11.21
C GLY A 424 -39.29 57.89 -11.53
N PHE A 425 -39.13 56.82 -10.75
CA PHE A 425 -39.95 55.61 -10.85
C PHE A 425 -41.12 55.63 -9.88
N GLU A 426 -40.95 56.11 -8.65
CA GLU A 426 -42.06 56.26 -7.71
C GLU A 426 -43.05 57.35 -8.19
N GLU A 427 -42.57 58.50 -8.67
CA GLU A 427 -43.40 59.48 -9.37
C GLU A 427 -43.94 58.95 -10.69
N LYS A 428 -43.27 58.07 -11.45
CA LYS A 428 -43.92 57.46 -12.63
C LYS A 428 -45.00 56.48 -12.22
N TYR A 429 -44.85 55.76 -11.11
CA TYR A 429 -45.89 54.88 -10.57
C TYR A 429 -47.05 55.67 -9.96
N ILE A 430 -46.78 56.80 -9.29
CA ILE A 430 -47.78 57.74 -8.75
C ILE A 430 -48.38 58.63 -9.85
N LYS A 431 -47.66 58.95 -10.93
CA LYS A 431 -48.18 59.63 -12.13
C LYS A 431 -48.92 58.66 -13.04
N LEU A 432 -48.61 57.36 -13.04
CA LEU A 432 -49.40 56.33 -13.71
C LEU A 432 -50.63 55.95 -12.87
N ARG A 433 -50.54 55.86 -11.54
CA ARG A 433 -51.71 55.76 -10.64
C ARG A 433 -52.56 57.02 -10.67
N SER A 434 -51.98 58.21 -10.74
CA SER A 434 -52.76 59.46 -10.84
C SER A 434 -53.18 59.80 -12.26
N LEU A 435 -52.57 59.23 -13.32
CA LEU A 435 -53.12 59.22 -14.67
C LEU A 435 -54.23 58.17 -14.76
N ALA A 436 -54.10 56.99 -14.16
CA ALA A 436 -55.16 56.00 -14.05
C ALA A 436 -56.31 56.47 -13.14
N LEU A 437 -56.05 57.29 -12.11
CA LEU A 437 -57.09 57.95 -11.31
C LEU A 437 -57.61 59.22 -11.97
N LYS A 438 -56.84 59.96 -12.76
CA LYS A 438 -57.36 61.06 -13.60
C LYS A 438 -58.08 60.54 -14.84
N LEU A 439 -57.80 59.32 -15.30
CA LEU A 439 -58.56 58.61 -16.33
C LEU A 439 -59.76 57.92 -15.72
N LYS A 440 -59.69 57.28 -14.54
CA LYS A 440 -60.87 56.77 -13.82
C LYS A 440 -61.76 57.92 -13.33
N LYS A 441 -61.21 59.10 -13.03
CA LYS A 441 -61.97 60.32 -12.72
C LYS A 441 -62.48 61.03 -13.98
N LYS A 442 -61.71 61.15 -15.07
CA LYS A 442 -62.25 61.66 -16.36
C LYS A 442 -63.26 60.72 -16.98
N LEU A 443 -63.11 59.40 -16.81
CA LEU A 443 -64.08 58.40 -17.24
C LEU A 443 -65.29 58.44 -16.33
N ALA A 444 -65.16 58.63 -15.01
CA ALA A 444 -66.31 58.94 -14.15
C ALA A 444 -66.99 60.27 -14.51
N GLU A 445 -66.24 61.33 -14.82
CA GLU A 445 -66.77 62.64 -15.24
C GLU A 445 -67.41 62.56 -16.64
N GLN A 446 -66.88 61.73 -17.55
CA GLN A 446 -67.49 61.41 -18.84
C GLN A 446 -68.68 60.45 -18.71
N THR A 447 -68.69 59.52 -17.75
CA THR A 447 -69.86 58.69 -17.41
C THR A 447 -70.95 59.53 -16.76
N VAL A 448 -70.62 60.56 -15.98
CA VAL A 448 -71.59 61.53 -15.46
C VAL A 448 -72.09 62.47 -16.55
N LEU A 449 -71.29 62.80 -17.58
CA LEU A 449 -71.81 63.45 -18.79
C LEU A 449 -72.66 62.51 -19.64
N LEU A 450 -72.30 61.23 -19.77
CA LEU A 450 -73.08 60.23 -20.53
C LEU A 450 -74.40 59.91 -19.84
N GLN A 451 -74.45 59.71 -18.52
CA GLN A 451 -75.72 59.61 -17.77
C GLN A 451 -76.62 60.84 -17.95
N LYS A 452 -76.03 62.01 -18.24
CA LYS A 452 -76.76 63.26 -18.53
C LYS A 452 -77.20 63.40 -20.00
N TYR A 453 -76.79 62.48 -20.87
CA TYR A 453 -77.25 62.36 -22.27
C TYR A 453 -78.03 61.06 -22.54
N GLU A 454 -77.91 60.03 -21.71
CA GLU A 454 -78.63 58.75 -21.83
C GLU A 454 -80.00 58.75 -21.12
N GLN A 455 -80.24 59.70 -20.20
CA GLN A 455 -81.54 59.89 -19.54
C GLN A 455 -82.64 60.51 -20.41
N GLU A 456 -82.32 60.97 -21.63
CA GLU A 456 -83.31 61.25 -22.66
C GLU A 456 -83.07 60.37 -23.90
N SER A 457 -84.12 59.68 -24.36
CA SER A 457 -84.13 58.84 -25.58
C SER A 457 -83.34 57.50 -25.54
N SER A 458 -83.30 56.81 -24.39
CA SER A 458 -83.15 55.35 -24.36
C SER A 458 -84.34 54.63 -23.70
N SER A 459 -85.51 54.70 -24.34
CA SER A 459 -86.68 53.88 -23.98
C SER A 459 -87.08 52.96 -25.14
N SER A 460 -86.71 51.67 -25.04
CA SER A 460 -87.20 50.51 -25.84
C SER A 460 -87.25 50.69 -27.38
N GLY A 461 -86.48 49.97 -28.21
CA GLY A 461 -85.77 48.72 -27.93
C GLY A 461 -86.75 47.55 -27.76
N ALA A 462 -87.10 46.87 -28.85
CA ALA A 462 -87.94 45.68 -28.85
C ALA A 462 -87.57 44.74 -30.01
N ALA A 463 -87.20 43.51 -29.69
CA ALA A 463 -87.04 42.39 -30.62
C ALA A 463 -87.92 41.21 -30.16
N ALA A 464 -89.18 41.50 -29.86
CA ALA A 464 -90.25 40.57 -29.51
C ALA A 464 -91.59 41.17 -29.94
N ALA A 465 -92.59 40.34 -30.23
CA ALA A 465 -93.89 40.77 -30.76
C ALA A 465 -95.01 40.59 -29.73
N GLU A 466 -95.43 41.71 -29.13
CA GLU A 466 -96.65 42.00 -28.36
C GLU A 466 -96.60 43.54 -28.20
N GLU A 467 -97.49 44.38 -28.73
CA GLU A 467 -98.95 44.46 -28.52
C GLU A 467 -99.30 44.56 -27.02
N SER A 468 -99.82 45.67 -26.46
CA SER A 468 -100.55 46.79 -27.11
C SER A 468 -100.48 48.14 -26.37
N THR A 469 -100.58 49.23 -27.13
CA THR A 469 -100.92 50.63 -26.73
C THR A 469 -99.94 51.49 -25.89
N ALA A 470 -100.19 52.81 -25.95
CA ALA A 470 -99.76 53.89 -25.03
C ALA A 470 -98.37 54.55 -25.13
N SER A 471 -97.31 53.93 -25.69
CA SER A 471 -96.08 54.70 -26.05
C SER A 471 -96.06 55.19 -27.51
N LEU A 472 -96.95 54.63 -28.35
CA LEU A 472 -97.20 55.03 -29.75
C LEU A 472 -97.79 56.45 -29.91
N ALA A 473 -97.90 57.25 -28.85
CA ALA A 473 -98.60 58.54 -28.84
C ALA A 473 -97.69 59.78 -28.87
N THR A 474 -96.44 59.68 -28.40
CA THR A 474 -95.50 60.82 -28.28
C THR A 474 -94.41 60.78 -29.35
N ALA A 475 -93.82 59.61 -29.61
CA ALA A 475 -92.98 59.39 -30.79
C ALA A 475 -93.80 59.63 -32.09
N SER A 476 -95.06 59.18 -32.11
CA SER A 476 -95.99 59.52 -33.19
C SER A 476 -96.24 61.03 -33.26
N LYS A 477 -96.47 61.76 -32.15
CA LYS A 477 -96.68 63.22 -32.22
C LYS A 477 -95.51 64.00 -32.80
N ASN A 478 -94.25 63.66 -32.49
CA ASN A 478 -93.11 64.41 -33.03
C ASN A 478 -92.75 64.03 -34.47
N ILE A 479 -92.95 62.77 -34.87
CA ILE A 479 -92.88 62.39 -36.28
C ILE A 479 -94.10 62.95 -37.05
N GLN A 480 -95.26 63.06 -36.41
CA GLN A 480 -96.47 63.66 -36.98
C GLN A 480 -96.42 65.18 -37.04
N THR A 481 -95.65 65.89 -36.20
CA THR A 481 -95.36 67.31 -36.43
C THR A 481 -94.33 67.50 -37.51
N LEU A 482 -93.24 66.72 -37.58
CA LEU A 482 -92.27 66.84 -38.68
C LEU A 482 -92.80 66.30 -40.02
N GLN A 483 -93.72 65.34 -40.01
CA GLN A 483 -94.51 64.98 -41.19
C GLN A 483 -95.58 66.03 -41.46
N ALA A 484 -96.40 66.49 -40.50
CA ALA A 484 -97.36 67.56 -40.78
C ALA A 484 -96.68 68.88 -41.17
N GLU A 485 -95.40 69.10 -40.87
CA GLU A 485 -94.63 70.26 -41.30
C GLU A 485 -93.98 70.03 -42.69
N ASN A 486 -93.56 68.81 -43.04
CA ASN A 486 -93.17 68.48 -44.42
C ASN A 486 -94.39 68.36 -45.37
N ASP A 487 -95.46 67.71 -44.94
CA ASP A 487 -96.75 67.64 -45.62
C ASP A 487 -97.37 69.02 -45.72
N ARG A 488 -97.28 69.89 -44.69
CA ARG A 488 -97.66 71.31 -44.82
C ARG A 488 -96.74 72.08 -45.75
N LEU A 489 -95.42 71.86 -45.76
CA LEU A 489 -94.53 72.49 -46.74
C LEU A 489 -94.74 71.90 -48.15
N GLN A 490 -95.27 70.69 -48.28
CA GLN A 490 -95.71 70.08 -49.53
C GLN A 490 -97.11 70.53 -49.95
N ASP A 491 -98.01 70.86 -49.03
CA ASP A 491 -99.32 71.50 -49.27
C ASP A 491 -99.21 73.02 -49.44
N GLU A 492 -98.14 73.65 -48.95
CA GLU A 492 -97.75 75.03 -49.27
C GLU A 492 -96.95 75.05 -50.59
N LEU A 493 -96.20 74.00 -50.96
CA LEU A 493 -95.62 73.86 -52.32
C LEU A 493 -96.66 73.43 -53.37
N GLU A 494 -97.58 72.52 -53.05
CA GLU A 494 -98.75 72.22 -53.89
C GLU A 494 -99.77 73.34 -53.82
N GLY A 495 -99.85 74.09 -52.72
CA GLY A 495 -100.61 75.31 -52.58
C GLY A 495 -100.08 76.39 -53.51
N VAL A 496 -98.78 76.68 -53.48
CA VAL A 496 -98.11 77.61 -54.40
C VAL A 496 -98.10 77.06 -55.85
N ARG A 497 -98.12 75.74 -56.09
CA ARG A 497 -98.34 75.19 -57.43
C ARG A 497 -99.79 75.35 -57.89
N LYS A 498 -100.79 75.09 -57.04
CA LYS A 498 -102.22 75.31 -57.32
C LYS A 498 -102.56 76.80 -57.37
N GLU A 499 -101.79 77.67 -56.72
CA GLU A 499 -101.88 79.13 -56.86
C GLU A 499 -101.13 79.62 -58.10
N THR A 500 -100.02 79.04 -58.51
CA THR A 500 -99.40 79.36 -59.81
C THR A 500 -100.12 78.71 -61.00
N GLU A 501 -100.91 77.67 -60.79
CA GLU A 501 -101.90 77.14 -61.74
C GLU A 501 -103.20 77.96 -61.72
N LYS A 502 -103.70 78.42 -60.56
CA LYS A 502 -104.81 79.39 -60.51
C LYS A 502 -104.42 80.74 -61.10
N LEU A 503 -103.23 81.27 -60.84
CA LEU A 503 -102.74 82.52 -61.41
C LEU A 503 -102.39 82.36 -62.89
N ARG A 504 -101.99 81.16 -63.36
CA ARG A 504 -101.97 80.84 -64.80
C ARG A 504 -103.39 80.82 -65.38
N ALA A 505 -104.33 80.15 -64.75
CA ALA A 505 -105.72 80.07 -65.18
C ALA A 505 -106.42 81.45 -65.14
N GLU A 506 -106.07 82.34 -64.21
CA GLU A 506 -106.55 83.72 -64.15
C GLU A 506 -105.84 84.61 -65.18
N LEU A 507 -104.57 84.37 -65.51
CA LEU A 507 -103.93 84.99 -66.68
C LEU A 507 -104.56 84.52 -68.00
N GLU A 508 -104.83 83.22 -68.17
CA GLU A 508 -105.50 82.68 -69.37
C GLU A 508 -106.96 83.16 -69.45
N SER A 509 -107.70 83.16 -68.33
CA SER A 509 -109.04 83.74 -68.24
C SER A 509 -109.06 85.22 -68.62
N LYS A 510 -108.09 86.02 -68.15
CA LYS A 510 -107.99 87.46 -68.52
C LYS A 510 -107.35 87.70 -69.89
N THR A 511 -106.67 86.72 -70.48
CA THR A 511 -106.19 86.77 -71.87
C THR A 511 -107.31 86.42 -72.86
N ILE A 512 -108.35 85.71 -72.41
CA ILE A 512 -109.50 85.29 -73.24
C ILE A 512 -110.67 86.30 -73.18
N GLU A 513 -110.82 87.06 -72.08
CA GLU A 513 -111.99 87.93 -71.86
C GLU A 513 -111.86 89.39 -72.39
N LEU A 514 -110.74 89.75 -73.06
CA LEU A 514 -110.58 91.05 -73.73
C LEU A 514 -110.20 90.96 -75.22
N ALA A 515 -110.41 89.78 -75.84
CA ALA A 515 -110.09 89.50 -77.24
C ALA A 515 -111.33 89.23 -78.13
N THR A 516 -112.55 89.45 -77.64
CA THR A 516 -113.79 89.11 -78.36
C THR A 516 -114.89 90.19 -78.31
N LEU A 517 -114.67 91.35 -78.95
CA LEU A 517 -115.74 92.13 -79.61
C LEU A 517 -115.19 93.27 -80.50
N GLN A 518 -114.55 92.91 -81.62
CA GLN A 518 -114.36 93.86 -82.75
C GLN A 518 -114.75 93.25 -84.10
N GLN A 519 -115.99 92.76 -84.14
CA GLN A 519 -116.82 92.49 -85.31
C GLN A 519 -118.26 92.68 -84.78
N VAL A 520 -119.23 93.29 -85.48
CA VAL A 520 -119.49 93.22 -86.92
C VAL A 520 -119.93 94.59 -87.50
N GLN A 521 -119.66 94.74 -88.80
CA GLN A 521 -120.44 95.51 -89.77
C GLN A 521 -120.18 97.01 -90.01
N LYS A 522 -120.58 97.36 -91.23
CA LYS A 522 -120.40 98.56 -92.07
C LYS A 522 -121.62 98.55 -93.01
N ASP A 523 -122.07 99.73 -93.47
CA ASP A 523 -122.92 100.01 -94.67
C ASP A 523 -124.07 101.01 -94.34
N VAL A 524 -124.57 101.90 -95.22
CA VAL A 524 -123.97 102.60 -96.38
C VAL A 524 -124.79 103.91 -96.69
N GLU A 525 -124.45 104.65 -97.75
CA GLU A 525 -124.86 106.03 -98.08
C GLU A 525 -126.33 106.28 -98.54
N GLY A 526 -126.79 107.55 -98.61
CA GLY A 526 -128.04 107.88 -99.34
C GLY A 526 -128.65 109.30 -99.38
N THR A 527 -128.04 110.28 -100.10
CA THR A 527 -128.72 111.44 -100.79
C THR A 527 -129.43 112.56 -99.95
N LYS A 528 -129.69 113.82 -100.38
CA LYS A 528 -129.37 114.63 -101.61
C LYS A 528 -129.61 116.15 -101.36
N VAL A 529 -128.78 117.05 -101.98
CA VAL A 529 -129.13 118.36 -102.63
C VAL A 529 -129.83 119.46 -101.78
N ASP A 530 -129.45 120.75 -101.78
CA ASP A 530 -128.48 121.62 -102.50
C ASP A 530 -127.96 122.71 -101.50
N ARG A 531 -126.86 123.49 -101.61
CA ARG A 531 -126.13 124.17 -102.71
C ARG A 531 -126.83 125.43 -103.26
N GLY A 532 -126.47 126.60 -102.72
CA GLY A 532 -126.85 127.93 -103.26
C GLY A 532 -125.97 129.08 -102.77
N THR A 533 -125.76 129.21 -101.46
CA THR A 533 -124.89 130.21 -100.80
C THR A 533 -123.46 129.69 -100.52
N LEU A 534 -123.06 128.61 -101.18
CA LEU A 534 -121.95 127.75 -100.74
C LEU A 534 -120.56 128.16 -101.25
N GLU A 535 -120.44 129.21 -102.08
CA GLU A 535 -119.25 129.43 -102.92
C GLU A 535 -118.18 130.35 -102.30
N THR A 536 -118.51 131.05 -101.21
CA THR A 536 -117.56 131.86 -100.43
C THR A 536 -116.92 131.05 -99.29
N THR A 537 -117.73 130.40 -98.45
CA THR A 537 -117.27 129.65 -97.25
C THR A 537 -116.37 128.46 -97.58
N VAL A 538 -116.50 127.86 -98.77
CA VAL A 538 -115.65 126.73 -99.22
C VAL A 538 -114.16 127.09 -99.24
N ARG A 539 -113.78 128.35 -99.52
CA ARG A 539 -112.36 128.76 -99.53
C ARG A 539 -111.72 128.69 -98.15
N GLU A 540 -112.45 129.06 -97.10
CA GLU A 540 -111.89 129.12 -95.73
C GLU A 540 -111.61 127.71 -95.19
N TYR A 541 -112.58 126.79 -95.30
CA TYR A 541 -112.43 125.39 -94.88
C TYR A 541 -111.31 124.65 -95.62
N GLN A 542 -111.05 124.98 -96.89
CA GLN A 542 -109.99 124.36 -97.68
C GLN A 542 -108.59 124.60 -97.07
N THR A 543 -108.41 125.73 -96.36
CA THR A 543 -107.19 126.08 -95.62
C THR A 543 -107.00 125.22 -94.37
N GLN A 544 -108.07 125.00 -93.59
CA GLN A 544 -108.02 124.20 -92.36
C GLN A 544 -107.68 122.73 -92.64
N ILE A 545 -108.25 122.16 -93.71
CA ILE A 545 -107.97 120.78 -94.16
C ILE A 545 -106.48 120.58 -94.51
N GLN A 546 -105.79 121.62 -94.98
CA GLN A 546 -104.36 121.54 -95.30
C GLN A 546 -103.46 121.45 -94.05
N ASN A 547 -103.85 122.07 -92.93
CA ASN A 547 -103.07 122.04 -91.69
C ASN A 547 -103.23 120.70 -90.96
N LEU A 548 -104.45 120.17 -90.83
CA LEU A 548 -104.71 118.88 -90.21
C LEU A 548 -104.00 117.70 -90.91
N LYS A 549 -103.73 117.81 -92.22
CA LYS A 549 -102.87 116.83 -92.93
C LYS A 549 -101.42 116.86 -92.43
N ARG A 550 -100.83 118.06 -92.25
CA ARG A 550 -99.44 118.20 -91.78
C ARG A 550 -99.25 117.63 -90.37
N GLU A 551 -100.22 117.85 -89.47
CA GLU A 551 -100.19 117.26 -88.12
C GLU A 551 -100.29 115.74 -88.15
N LYS A 552 -101.20 115.19 -88.98
CA LYS A 552 -101.32 113.73 -89.17
C LYS A 552 -100.01 113.10 -89.66
N ASP A 553 -99.38 113.71 -90.66
CA ASP A 553 -98.15 113.18 -91.25
C ASP A 553 -96.97 113.30 -90.27
N ALA A 554 -96.89 114.37 -89.47
CA ALA A 554 -95.92 114.52 -88.39
C ALA A 554 -96.10 113.45 -87.28
N PHE A 555 -97.34 113.20 -86.83
CA PHE A 555 -97.64 112.18 -85.82
C PHE A 555 -97.30 110.76 -86.32
N GLN A 556 -97.50 110.50 -87.61
CA GLN A 556 -97.05 109.26 -88.25
C GLN A 556 -95.53 109.12 -88.37
N LEU A 557 -94.77 110.21 -88.32
CA LEU A 557 -93.31 110.15 -88.28
C LEU A 557 -92.82 109.78 -86.88
N ALA A 558 -93.27 110.53 -85.87
CA ALA A 558 -92.92 110.30 -84.46
C ALA A 558 -93.24 108.88 -83.97
N LYS A 559 -94.39 108.31 -84.40
CA LYS A 559 -94.70 106.90 -84.09
C LYS A 559 -93.65 105.93 -84.65
N ARG A 560 -93.17 106.12 -85.89
CA ARG A 560 -92.17 105.24 -86.51
C ARG A 560 -90.82 105.32 -85.80
N GLU A 561 -90.44 106.49 -85.29
CA GLU A 561 -89.22 106.65 -84.49
C GLU A 561 -89.31 105.91 -83.16
N ILE A 562 -90.44 106.04 -82.45
CA ILE A 562 -90.70 105.30 -81.19
C ILE A 562 -90.75 103.79 -81.43
N ASP A 563 -91.39 103.33 -82.51
CA ASP A 563 -91.44 101.91 -82.87
C ASP A 563 -90.02 101.36 -83.20
N ALA A 564 -89.17 102.16 -83.85
CA ALA A 564 -87.78 101.79 -84.17
C ALA A 564 -86.86 101.78 -82.93
N GLU A 565 -86.99 102.76 -82.03
CA GLU A 565 -86.21 102.80 -80.78
C GLU A 565 -86.58 101.63 -79.85
N ASN A 566 -87.86 101.28 -79.77
CA ASN A 566 -88.30 100.07 -79.05
C ASN A 566 -87.67 98.79 -79.62
N GLN A 567 -87.57 98.64 -80.94
CA GLN A 567 -86.87 97.50 -81.55
C GLN A 567 -85.37 97.49 -81.21
N ARG A 568 -84.69 98.65 -81.23
CA ARG A 568 -83.29 98.79 -80.85
C ARG A 568 -83.04 98.41 -79.39
N LEU A 569 -83.86 98.89 -78.46
CA LEU A 569 -83.77 98.56 -77.04
C LEU A 569 -84.00 97.06 -76.81
N LYS A 570 -84.99 96.46 -77.48
CA LYS A 570 -85.31 95.03 -77.37
C LYS A 570 -84.21 94.12 -77.94
N ALA A 571 -83.49 94.57 -78.96
CA ALA A 571 -82.29 93.89 -79.47
C ALA A 571 -81.10 94.01 -78.50
N GLY A 572 -80.86 95.20 -77.93
CA GLY A 572 -79.81 95.43 -76.93
C GLY A 572 -80.02 94.61 -75.65
N LEU A 573 -81.26 94.51 -75.17
CA LEU A 573 -81.62 93.69 -74.01
C LEU A 573 -81.32 92.21 -74.27
N LYS A 574 -81.70 91.66 -75.43
CA LYS A 574 -81.35 90.28 -75.83
C LYS A 574 -79.85 90.03 -75.92
N SER A 575 -79.04 91.01 -76.34
CA SER A 575 -77.57 90.87 -76.31
C SER A 575 -77.06 90.70 -74.88
N LYS A 576 -77.56 91.52 -73.94
CA LYS A 576 -77.15 91.47 -72.54
C LYS A 576 -77.68 90.25 -71.79
N GLU A 577 -78.87 89.76 -72.12
CA GLU A 577 -79.38 88.47 -71.64
C GLU A 577 -78.45 87.32 -72.07
N LYS A 578 -77.97 87.33 -73.32
CA LYS A 578 -77.02 86.31 -73.78
C LYS A 578 -75.65 86.44 -73.12
N GLU A 579 -75.08 87.65 -73.07
CA GLU A 579 -73.78 87.89 -72.41
C GLU A 579 -73.79 87.45 -70.94
N LEU A 580 -74.91 87.64 -70.23
CA LEU A 580 -75.10 87.17 -68.86
C LEU A 580 -75.15 85.64 -68.76
N ALA A 581 -75.78 84.95 -69.72
CA ALA A 581 -75.82 83.49 -69.77
C ALA A 581 -74.44 82.88 -70.07
N ASP A 582 -73.74 83.41 -71.09
CA ASP A 582 -72.39 82.98 -71.48
C ASP A 582 -71.37 83.16 -70.32
N GLU A 583 -71.56 84.16 -69.45
CA GLU A 583 -70.74 84.40 -68.25
C GLU A 583 -71.15 83.51 -67.05
N GLN A 584 -72.44 83.22 -66.88
CA GLN A 584 -72.90 82.24 -65.88
C GLN A 584 -72.37 80.83 -66.17
N GLU A 585 -72.28 80.44 -67.45
CA GLU A 585 -71.69 79.17 -67.85
C GLU A 585 -70.18 79.12 -67.55
N ARG A 586 -69.42 80.18 -67.88
CA ARG A 586 -68.01 80.32 -67.45
C ARG A 586 -67.82 80.22 -65.94
N GLN A 587 -68.66 80.89 -65.14
CA GLN A 587 -68.57 80.76 -63.68
C GLN A 587 -68.83 79.33 -63.19
N LYS A 588 -69.69 78.58 -63.88
CA LYS A 588 -69.98 77.18 -63.54
C LYS A 588 -68.79 76.27 -63.85
N GLU A 589 -68.18 76.43 -65.03
CA GLU A 589 -66.96 75.70 -65.41
C GLU A 589 -65.80 76.01 -64.45
N LEU A 590 -65.53 77.29 -64.18
CA LEU A 590 -64.46 77.71 -63.27
C LEU A 590 -64.65 77.17 -61.83
N ARG A 591 -65.90 77.07 -61.34
CA ARG A 591 -66.19 76.43 -60.05
C ARG A 591 -65.93 74.92 -60.09
N MET A 592 -66.33 74.22 -61.15
CA MET A 592 -66.07 72.78 -61.30
C MET A 592 -64.57 72.47 -61.38
N GLU A 593 -63.79 73.27 -62.10
CA GLU A 593 -62.33 73.10 -62.19
C GLU A 593 -61.63 73.42 -60.87
N LEU A 594 -62.09 74.48 -60.17
CA LEU A 594 -61.62 74.83 -58.83
C LEU A 594 -61.90 73.71 -57.81
N ASP A 595 -63.08 73.11 -57.82
CA ASP A 595 -63.45 72.03 -56.89
C ASP A 595 -62.76 70.70 -57.26
N ARG A 596 -62.51 70.44 -58.55
CA ARG A 596 -61.66 69.34 -59.02
C ARG A 596 -60.22 69.50 -58.53
N SER A 597 -59.67 70.71 -58.60
CA SER A 597 -58.34 71.05 -58.06
C SER A 597 -58.28 70.88 -56.54
N LYS A 598 -59.26 71.40 -55.78
CA LYS A 598 -59.38 71.16 -54.33
C LYS A 598 -59.43 69.66 -53.98
N LEU A 599 -60.14 68.85 -54.77
CA LEU A 599 -60.22 67.40 -54.57
C LEU A 599 -58.88 66.72 -54.83
N ALA A 600 -58.14 67.14 -55.86
CA ALA A 600 -56.79 66.65 -56.16
C ALA A 600 -55.80 66.98 -55.02
N VAL A 601 -55.80 68.23 -54.52
CA VAL A 601 -54.98 68.64 -53.37
C VAL A 601 -55.34 67.86 -52.10
N LYS A 602 -56.64 67.63 -51.83
CA LYS A 602 -57.07 66.78 -50.70
C LYS A 602 -56.55 65.34 -50.83
N LYS A 603 -56.61 64.75 -52.02
CA LYS A 603 -56.08 63.39 -52.27
C LYS A 603 -54.56 63.34 -52.15
N ALA A 604 -53.84 64.36 -52.62
CA ALA A 604 -52.40 64.47 -52.45
C ALA A 604 -52.02 64.54 -50.95
N ASN A 605 -52.70 65.40 -50.17
CA ASN A 605 -52.45 65.52 -48.73
C ASN A 605 -52.75 64.21 -47.97
N VAL A 606 -53.82 63.49 -48.32
CA VAL A 606 -54.12 62.18 -47.73
C VAL A 606 -53.02 61.16 -48.08
N LEU A 607 -52.62 61.07 -49.35
CA LEU A 607 -51.53 60.17 -49.76
C LEU A 607 -50.19 60.53 -49.08
N SER A 608 -49.88 61.82 -48.91
CA SER A 608 -48.69 62.25 -48.17
C SER A 608 -48.76 61.88 -46.68
N LEU A 609 -49.93 61.98 -46.04
CA LEU A 609 -50.12 61.54 -44.65
C LEU A 609 -50.04 60.01 -44.51
N GLU A 610 -50.56 59.27 -45.49
CA GLU A 610 -50.43 57.80 -45.57
C GLU A 610 -48.96 57.39 -45.77
N MET A 611 -48.24 58.03 -46.71
CA MET A 611 -46.80 57.82 -46.91
C MET A 611 -46.01 58.14 -45.65
N GLU A 612 -46.26 59.29 -45.01
CA GLU A 612 -45.57 59.69 -43.77
C GLU A 612 -45.92 58.74 -42.60
N ALA A 613 -47.10 58.12 -42.59
CA ALA A 613 -47.46 57.07 -41.64
C ALA A 613 -46.74 55.74 -41.92
N TYR A 614 -46.60 55.34 -43.20
CA TYR A 614 -45.80 54.18 -43.59
C TYR A 614 -44.30 54.41 -43.34
N GLU A 615 -43.78 55.60 -43.56
CA GLU A 615 -42.39 55.99 -43.27
C GLU A 615 -42.11 56.00 -41.75
N ARG A 616 -43.04 56.50 -40.93
CA ARG A 616 -42.98 56.34 -39.46
C ARG A 616 -43.01 54.86 -39.06
N SER A 617 -43.91 54.05 -39.64
CA SER A 617 -43.98 52.62 -39.34
C SER A 617 -42.73 51.86 -39.80
N LEU A 618 -42.10 52.24 -40.91
CA LEU A 618 -40.86 51.65 -41.42
C LEU A 618 -39.65 52.06 -40.57
N THR A 619 -39.56 53.31 -40.14
CA THR A 619 -38.50 53.78 -39.24
C THR A 619 -38.63 53.18 -37.85
N GLU A 620 -39.84 53.03 -37.31
CA GLU A 620 -40.09 52.32 -36.05
C GLU A 620 -39.80 50.81 -36.17
N LEU A 621 -40.18 50.17 -37.29
CA LEU A 621 -39.87 48.76 -37.55
C LEU A 621 -38.36 48.52 -37.71
N ASN A 622 -37.66 49.41 -38.42
CA ASN A 622 -36.20 49.35 -38.55
C ASN A 622 -35.51 49.62 -37.22
N SER A 623 -35.99 50.57 -36.41
CA SER A 623 -35.48 50.81 -35.05
C SER A 623 -35.65 49.57 -34.16
N LYS A 624 -36.83 48.92 -34.21
CA LYS A 624 -37.09 47.64 -33.53
C LYS A 624 -36.26 46.48 -34.09
N LEU A 625 -35.93 46.49 -35.37
CA LEU A 625 -35.06 45.50 -36.00
C LEU A 625 -33.59 45.66 -35.56
N GLU A 626 -33.06 46.89 -35.55
CA GLU A 626 -31.72 47.16 -35.05
C GLU A 626 -31.61 46.90 -33.53
N ALA A 627 -32.60 47.29 -32.73
CA ALA A 627 -32.64 46.96 -31.29
C ALA A 627 -32.71 45.44 -31.04
N LYS A 628 -33.33 44.66 -31.93
CA LYS A 628 -33.26 43.19 -31.89
C LYS A 628 -31.92 42.65 -32.35
N LYS A 629 -31.26 43.27 -33.33
CA LYS A 629 -29.90 42.89 -33.76
C LYS A 629 -28.84 43.18 -32.69
N THR A 630 -28.95 44.29 -31.94
CA THR A 630 -28.05 44.55 -30.81
C THR A 630 -28.29 43.54 -29.69
N LEU A 631 -29.55 43.29 -29.31
CA LEU A 631 -29.86 42.28 -28.30
C LEU A 631 -29.41 40.86 -28.71
N VAL A 632 -29.52 40.50 -29.99
CA VAL A 632 -28.97 39.22 -30.50
C VAL A 632 -27.45 39.18 -30.36
N LYS A 633 -26.73 40.25 -30.74
CA LYS A 633 -25.26 40.33 -30.57
C LYS A 633 -24.83 40.33 -29.09
N GLU A 634 -25.59 40.96 -28.22
CA GLU A 634 -25.37 40.94 -26.77
C GLU A 634 -25.54 39.52 -26.22
N LEU A 635 -26.59 38.81 -26.64
CA LEU A 635 -26.81 37.41 -26.27
C LEU A 635 -25.73 36.49 -26.85
N GLU A 636 -25.35 36.65 -28.12
CA GLU A 636 -24.20 35.95 -28.75
C GLU A 636 -22.92 36.17 -27.95
N GLY A 637 -22.61 37.41 -27.56
CA GLY A 637 -21.46 37.74 -26.70
C GLY A 637 -21.53 37.11 -25.29
N THR A 638 -22.73 37.00 -24.70
CA THR A 638 -22.90 36.24 -23.43
C THR A 638 -22.72 34.74 -23.62
N ILE A 639 -23.10 34.18 -24.76
CA ILE A 639 -22.89 32.77 -25.10
C ILE A 639 -21.40 32.49 -25.33
N ASP A 640 -20.68 33.36 -26.05
CA ASP A 640 -19.24 33.22 -26.28
C ASP A 640 -18.43 33.32 -24.98
N THR A 641 -18.75 34.29 -24.12
CA THR A 641 -18.10 34.42 -22.80
C THR A 641 -18.40 33.23 -21.90
N GLN A 642 -19.64 32.72 -21.89
CA GLN A 642 -19.97 31.45 -21.22
C GLN A 642 -19.25 30.24 -21.82
N ALA A 643 -19.08 30.19 -23.14
CA ALA A 643 -18.32 29.11 -23.80
C ALA A 643 -16.83 29.15 -23.42
N VAL A 644 -16.25 30.34 -23.22
CA VAL A 644 -14.88 30.51 -22.70
C VAL A 644 -14.77 30.08 -21.24
N THR A 645 -15.71 30.45 -20.36
CA THR A 645 -15.67 29.99 -18.95
C THR A 645 -15.90 28.49 -18.84
N ILE A 646 -16.80 27.90 -19.65
CA ILE A 646 -16.99 26.44 -19.74
C ILE A 646 -15.73 25.73 -20.22
N LYS A 647 -14.98 26.29 -21.19
CA LYS A 647 -13.67 25.74 -21.60
C LYS A 647 -12.66 25.79 -20.46
N SER A 648 -12.57 26.90 -19.74
CA SER A 648 -11.65 27.05 -18.60
C SER A 648 -11.99 26.08 -17.45
N LEU A 649 -13.27 25.97 -17.08
CA LEU A 649 -13.73 25.02 -16.06
C LEU A 649 -13.48 23.56 -16.46
N LYS A 650 -13.67 23.20 -17.74
CA LYS A 650 -13.30 21.87 -18.25
C LYS A 650 -11.80 21.59 -18.15
N GLN A 651 -10.96 22.59 -18.44
CA GLN A 651 -9.50 22.44 -18.30
C GLN A 651 -9.09 22.31 -16.83
N GLN A 652 -9.76 23.00 -15.90
CA GLN A 652 -9.56 22.83 -14.46
C GLN A 652 -10.01 21.44 -13.98
N LEU A 653 -11.12 20.90 -14.48
CA LEU A 653 -11.56 19.53 -14.18
C LEU A 653 -10.53 18.50 -14.65
N VAL A 654 -10.01 18.60 -15.88
CA VAL A 654 -8.95 17.69 -16.38
C VAL A 654 -7.70 17.74 -15.50
N LEU A 655 -7.23 18.92 -15.11
CA LEU A 655 -6.08 19.05 -14.20
C LEU A 655 -6.35 18.46 -12.80
N LEU A 656 -7.58 18.53 -12.30
CA LEU A 656 -7.98 17.88 -11.05
C LEU A 656 -8.10 16.35 -11.20
N GLU A 657 -8.57 15.85 -12.35
CA GLU A 657 -8.62 14.43 -12.67
C GLU A 657 -7.21 13.82 -12.81
N GLU A 658 -6.29 14.52 -13.47
CA GLU A 658 -4.86 14.16 -13.55
C GLU A 658 -4.18 14.20 -12.17
N SER A 659 -4.49 15.21 -11.36
CA SER A 659 -4.02 15.30 -9.97
C SER A 659 -4.59 14.19 -9.07
N LEU A 660 -5.82 13.76 -9.33
CA LEU A 660 -6.47 12.66 -8.61
C LEU A 660 -5.92 11.30 -9.02
N ASP A 661 -5.73 11.01 -10.30
CA ASP A 661 -5.15 9.73 -10.75
C ASP A 661 -3.67 9.61 -10.35
N SER A 662 -2.89 10.70 -10.39
CA SER A 662 -1.52 10.70 -9.87
C SER A 662 -1.46 10.48 -8.35
N GLN A 663 -2.35 11.08 -7.57
CA GLN A 663 -2.51 10.76 -6.13
C GLN A 663 -2.97 9.32 -5.90
N GLN A 664 -3.89 8.79 -6.70
CA GLN A 664 -4.32 7.38 -6.59
C GLN A 664 -3.18 6.41 -6.95
N LYS A 665 -2.37 6.71 -7.98
CA LYS A 665 -1.17 5.94 -8.31
C LYS A 665 -0.18 5.95 -7.15
N HIS A 666 0.15 7.12 -6.62
CA HIS A 666 1.04 7.25 -5.46
C HIS A 666 0.49 6.53 -4.21
N SER A 667 -0.82 6.56 -3.98
CA SER A 667 -1.47 5.80 -2.91
C SER A 667 -1.39 4.27 -3.12
N ARG A 668 -1.49 3.78 -4.36
CA ARG A 668 -1.29 2.36 -4.70
C ARG A 668 0.17 1.95 -4.53
N GLU A 669 1.13 2.79 -4.93
CA GLU A 669 2.57 2.58 -4.74
C GLU A 669 2.94 2.54 -3.26
N LEU A 670 2.46 3.51 -2.47
CA LEU A 670 2.67 3.56 -1.02
C LEU A 670 2.05 2.34 -0.33
N LYS A 671 0.87 1.89 -0.78
CA LYS A 671 0.27 0.65 -0.29
C LYS A 671 1.14 -0.56 -0.63
N GLN A 672 1.62 -0.69 -1.86
CA GLN A 672 2.51 -1.79 -2.26
C GLN A 672 3.80 -1.82 -1.43
N GLU A 673 4.42 -0.67 -1.17
CA GLU A 673 5.60 -0.62 -0.29
C GLU A 673 5.24 -0.98 1.16
N VAL A 674 4.09 -0.53 1.68
CA VAL A 674 3.60 -0.95 3.01
C VAL A 674 3.35 -2.46 3.06
N ASP A 675 2.72 -3.06 2.04
CA ASP A 675 2.46 -4.50 1.96
C ASP A 675 3.80 -5.28 1.89
N ILE A 676 4.79 -4.77 1.14
CA ILE A 676 6.16 -5.31 1.08
C ILE A 676 6.89 -5.21 2.43
N GLN A 677 6.77 -4.09 3.14
CA GLN A 677 7.39 -3.90 4.46
C GLN A 677 6.69 -4.74 5.55
N GLN A 678 5.37 -4.95 5.46
CA GLN A 678 4.67 -5.93 6.30
C GLN A 678 5.14 -7.36 5.99
N GLY A 679 5.40 -7.70 4.72
CA GLY A 679 6.00 -8.99 4.33
C GLY A 679 7.39 -9.19 4.96
N LYS A 680 8.27 -8.18 4.86
CA LYS A 680 9.59 -8.18 5.51
C LYS A 680 9.49 -8.27 7.04
N LEU A 681 8.54 -7.57 7.65
CA LEU A 681 8.28 -7.63 9.09
C LEU A 681 7.88 -9.05 9.51
N ARG A 682 6.88 -9.66 8.85
CA ARG A 682 6.46 -11.04 9.12
C ARG A 682 7.60 -12.06 8.97
N GLN A 683 8.46 -11.90 7.96
CA GLN A 683 9.66 -12.73 7.79
C GLN A 683 10.69 -12.51 8.91
N SER A 684 10.85 -11.28 9.39
CA SER A 684 11.72 -10.95 10.53
C SER A 684 11.17 -11.48 11.85
N GLU A 685 9.85 -11.42 12.06
CA GLU A 685 9.15 -11.99 13.21
C GLU A 685 9.21 -13.50 13.23
N HIS A 686 9.10 -14.16 12.06
CA HIS A 686 9.27 -15.60 11.91
C HIS A 686 10.69 -16.03 12.26
N LYS A 687 11.72 -15.35 11.74
CA LYS A 687 13.13 -15.59 12.10
C LYS A 687 13.43 -15.30 13.57
N ARG A 688 12.79 -14.29 14.14
CA ARG A 688 12.87 -14.01 15.58
C ARG A 688 12.21 -15.13 16.41
N LEU A 689 11.17 -15.80 15.88
CA LEU A 689 10.56 -16.96 16.53
C LEU A 689 11.44 -18.20 16.42
N GLU A 690 11.99 -18.49 15.23
CA GLU A 690 12.96 -19.57 15.00
C GLU A 690 14.17 -19.46 15.95
N LEU A 691 14.79 -18.28 16.01
CA LEU A 691 15.90 -17.99 16.93
C LEU A 691 15.48 -18.02 18.40
N MET A 692 14.21 -17.77 18.72
CA MET A 692 13.70 -17.87 20.10
C MET A 692 13.53 -19.33 20.52
N ASN A 693 12.99 -20.17 19.63
CA ASN A 693 12.87 -21.61 19.84
C ASN A 693 14.24 -22.26 19.98
N GLN A 694 15.20 -21.93 19.10
CA GLN A 694 16.59 -22.41 19.21
C GLN A 694 17.26 -21.96 20.53
N LEU A 695 16.95 -20.75 21.02
CA LEU A 695 17.39 -20.27 22.33
C LEU A 695 16.64 -20.87 23.53
N GLU A 696 15.58 -21.64 23.29
CA GLU A 696 14.84 -22.41 24.31
C GLU A 696 15.33 -23.87 24.30
N GLU A 697 15.48 -24.48 23.12
CA GLU A 697 16.16 -25.78 22.91
C GLU A 697 17.57 -25.79 23.52
N LEU A 698 18.41 -24.79 23.22
CA LEU A 698 19.76 -24.66 23.81
C LEU A 698 19.75 -24.41 25.34
N ARG A 699 18.62 -23.96 25.93
CA ARG A 699 18.49 -23.87 27.40
C ARG A 699 18.14 -25.21 28.00
N ASP A 700 17.20 -25.93 27.39
CA ASP A 700 16.83 -27.27 27.83
C ASP A 700 18.01 -28.24 27.71
N GLU A 701 18.81 -28.16 26.64
CA GLU A 701 20.07 -28.89 26.53
C GLU A 701 21.07 -28.50 27.63
N HIS A 702 21.21 -27.20 27.91
CA HIS A 702 22.13 -26.70 28.94
C HIS A 702 21.71 -27.10 30.36
N ASP A 703 20.42 -27.08 30.67
CA ASP A 703 19.89 -27.48 31.98
C ASP A 703 19.86 -29.01 32.13
N GLN A 704 19.62 -29.77 31.07
CA GLN A 704 19.91 -31.22 31.04
C GLN A 704 21.39 -31.51 31.27
N ALA A 705 22.30 -30.76 30.62
CA ALA A 705 23.74 -30.93 30.80
C ALA A 705 24.18 -30.64 32.24
N LYS A 706 23.64 -29.59 32.87
CA LYS A 706 23.81 -29.35 34.32
C LYS A 706 23.31 -30.52 35.17
N GLN A 707 22.13 -31.06 34.86
CA GLN A 707 21.58 -32.18 35.61
C GLN A 707 22.44 -33.44 35.47
N ARG A 708 22.96 -33.73 34.26
CA ARG A 708 23.95 -34.82 34.03
C ARG A 708 25.24 -34.57 34.84
N VAL A 709 25.77 -33.36 34.84
CA VAL A 709 26.98 -32.99 35.60
C VAL A 709 26.76 -33.13 37.11
N GLU A 710 25.63 -32.68 37.65
CA GLU A 710 25.32 -32.79 39.09
C GLU A 710 25.04 -34.24 39.51
N ASN A 711 24.36 -35.04 38.67
CA ASN A 711 24.23 -36.49 38.89
C ASN A 711 25.61 -37.16 38.94
N ASN A 712 26.47 -36.90 37.95
CA ASN A 712 27.84 -37.42 37.93
C ASN A 712 28.65 -36.95 39.16
N ARG A 713 28.43 -35.73 39.64
CA ARG A 713 29.06 -35.20 40.86
C ARG A 713 28.63 -35.99 42.10
N VAL A 714 27.35 -36.31 42.22
CA VAL A 714 26.80 -37.15 43.31
C VAL A 714 27.30 -38.60 43.22
N GLU A 715 27.37 -39.18 42.02
CA GLU A 715 27.95 -40.53 41.83
C GLU A 715 29.44 -40.57 42.22
N LEU A 716 30.23 -39.56 41.84
CA LEU A 716 31.63 -39.43 42.25
C LEU A 716 31.79 -39.24 43.77
N GLU A 717 30.92 -38.45 44.39
CA GLU A 717 30.91 -38.23 45.84
C GLU A 717 30.53 -39.51 46.61
N GLN A 718 29.59 -40.31 46.10
CA GLN A 718 29.27 -41.63 46.64
C GLN A 718 30.43 -42.63 46.47
N VAL A 719 31.03 -42.72 45.28
CA VAL A 719 32.19 -43.61 45.03
C VAL A 719 33.39 -43.22 45.89
N ALA A 720 33.60 -41.92 46.16
CA ALA A 720 34.62 -41.44 47.09
C ALA A 720 34.35 -41.91 48.54
N ALA A 721 33.11 -41.79 49.02
CA ALA A 721 32.72 -42.23 50.36
C ALA A 721 32.78 -43.77 50.52
N GLU A 722 32.40 -44.53 49.48
CA GLU A 722 32.54 -45.99 49.47
C GLU A 722 34.02 -46.42 49.47
N LYS A 723 34.88 -45.73 48.70
CA LYS A 723 36.34 -45.94 48.72
C LYS A 723 36.93 -45.64 50.10
N GLU A 724 36.58 -44.51 50.73
CA GLU A 724 37.07 -44.15 52.07
C GLU A 724 36.67 -45.21 53.11
N LYS A 725 35.41 -45.66 53.07
CA LYS A 725 34.91 -46.75 53.92
C LYS A 725 35.69 -48.05 53.74
N VAL A 726 35.96 -48.45 52.48
CA VAL A 726 36.75 -49.66 52.18
C VAL A 726 38.20 -49.52 52.66
N CYS A 727 38.84 -48.37 52.41
CA CYS A 727 40.18 -48.07 52.93
C CYS A 727 40.22 -48.17 54.46
N GLY A 728 39.26 -47.55 55.17
CA GLY A 728 39.17 -47.63 56.63
C GLY A 728 38.99 -49.06 57.16
N THR A 729 38.21 -49.91 56.48
CA THR A 729 38.13 -51.34 56.85
C THR A 729 39.46 -52.08 56.64
N LEU A 730 40.14 -51.84 55.51
CA LEU A 730 41.43 -52.50 55.20
C LEU A 730 42.56 -52.02 56.13
N GLU A 731 42.56 -50.75 56.54
CA GLU A 731 43.49 -50.25 57.56
C GLU A 731 43.21 -50.87 58.93
N GLN A 732 41.94 -51.03 59.32
CA GLN A 732 41.58 -51.69 60.56
C GLN A 732 41.95 -53.19 60.55
N GLU A 733 41.78 -53.89 59.44
CA GLU A 733 42.25 -55.27 59.25
C GLU A 733 43.77 -55.37 59.29
N LYS A 734 44.49 -54.49 58.58
CA LYS A 734 45.96 -54.38 58.64
C LYS A 734 46.46 -54.19 60.07
N ILE A 735 45.85 -53.29 60.84
CA ILE A 735 46.18 -53.05 62.25
C ILE A 735 45.91 -54.30 63.11
N ASN A 736 44.85 -55.05 62.83
CA ASN A 736 44.51 -56.28 63.56
C ASN A 736 45.47 -57.42 63.24
N LEU A 737 45.80 -57.63 61.96
CA LEU A 737 46.80 -58.60 61.52
C LEU A 737 48.18 -58.25 62.07
N GLN A 738 48.59 -56.98 62.05
CA GLN A 738 49.89 -56.56 62.60
C GLN A 738 49.98 -56.82 64.11
N LYS A 739 48.88 -56.64 64.87
CA LYS A 739 48.81 -57.04 66.29
C LYS A 739 48.89 -58.55 66.49
N GLN A 740 48.26 -59.34 65.62
CA GLN A 740 48.35 -60.82 65.67
C GLN A 740 49.77 -61.30 65.35
N THR A 741 50.44 -60.73 64.35
CA THR A 741 51.85 -61.04 64.04
C THR A 741 52.76 -60.74 65.23
N LEU A 742 52.63 -59.57 65.86
CA LEU A 742 53.43 -59.20 67.05
C LEU A 742 53.15 -60.14 68.25
N ALA A 743 51.92 -60.61 68.42
CA ALA A 743 51.59 -61.60 69.45
C ALA A 743 52.25 -62.96 69.17
N LEU A 744 52.12 -63.46 67.93
CA LEU A 744 52.74 -64.72 67.49
C LEU A 744 54.28 -64.65 67.51
N GLU A 745 54.87 -63.50 67.22
CA GLU A 745 56.31 -63.27 67.37
C GLU A 745 56.75 -63.34 68.84
N SER A 746 55.96 -62.79 69.76
CA SER A 746 56.19 -62.91 71.21
C SER A 746 56.08 -64.37 71.67
N GLU A 747 55.01 -65.08 71.30
CA GLU A 747 54.81 -66.49 71.59
C GLU A 747 55.94 -67.37 71.02
N LEU A 748 56.42 -67.07 69.81
CA LEU A 748 57.57 -67.77 69.21
C LEU A 748 58.90 -67.48 69.93
N VAL A 749 59.09 -66.29 70.50
CA VAL A 749 60.25 -65.97 71.34
C VAL A 749 60.18 -66.70 72.67
N GLU A 750 59.01 -66.75 73.31
CA GLU A 750 58.78 -67.49 74.54
C GLU A 750 58.96 -69.01 74.33
N LEU A 751 58.34 -69.60 73.30
CA LEU A 751 58.52 -71.01 72.95
C LEU A 751 59.96 -71.36 72.57
N ARG A 752 60.72 -70.44 71.94
CA ARG A 752 62.17 -70.63 71.70
C ARG A 752 62.97 -70.62 73.00
N LYS A 753 62.60 -69.78 73.96
CA LYS A 753 63.22 -69.74 75.30
C LYS A 753 62.90 -71.02 76.07
N GLU A 754 61.64 -71.45 76.12
CA GLU A 754 61.25 -72.72 76.74
C GLU A 754 61.95 -73.91 76.07
N LEU A 755 62.03 -73.93 74.74
CA LEU A 755 62.75 -74.98 74.01
C LEU A 755 64.24 -75.01 74.37
N ALA A 756 64.89 -73.86 74.55
CA ALA A 756 66.29 -73.79 74.99
C ALA A 756 66.46 -74.26 76.45
N GLU A 757 65.55 -73.87 77.34
CA GLU A 757 65.51 -74.33 78.73
C GLU A 757 65.31 -75.85 78.82
N ARG A 758 64.37 -76.42 78.03
CA ARG A 758 64.17 -77.87 77.95
C ARG A 758 65.28 -78.62 77.22
N GLN A 759 65.99 -77.99 76.29
CA GLN A 759 67.20 -78.57 75.70
C GLN A 759 68.34 -78.66 76.72
N GLN A 760 68.49 -77.65 77.59
CA GLN A 760 69.43 -77.71 78.71
C GLN A 760 69.02 -78.80 79.71
N GLU A 761 67.75 -78.85 80.14
CA GLU A 761 67.24 -79.93 81.01
C GLU A 761 67.50 -81.32 80.41
N VAL A 762 67.28 -81.50 79.09
CA VAL A 762 67.53 -82.78 78.40
C VAL A 762 69.02 -83.12 78.35
N GLU A 763 69.92 -82.15 78.20
CA GLU A 763 71.36 -82.40 78.22
C GLU A 763 71.86 -82.68 79.65
N ASP A 764 71.36 -81.95 80.65
CA ASP A 764 71.62 -82.24 82.07
C ASP A 764 71.16 -83.66 82.42
N VAL A 765 69.92 -84.03 82.06
CA VAL A 765 69.37 -85.38 82.21
C VAL A 765 70.13 -86.42 81.37
N ARG A 766 70.76 -86.06 80.25
CA ARG A 766 71.69 -86.96 79.53
C ARG A 766 72.99 -87.17 80.29
N THR A 767 73.55 -86.16 80.96
CA THR A 767 74.72 -86.36 81.84
C THR A 767 74.37 -87.18 83.08
N GLU A 768 73.19 -86.96 83.66
CA GLU A 768 72.65 -87.79 84.73
C GLU A 768 72.36 -89.20 84.25
N PHE A 769 71.81 -89.39 83.04
CA PHE A 769 71.54 -90.69 82.46
C PHE A 769 72.82 -91.42 82.02
N ALA A 770 73.89 -90.73 81.61
CA ALA A 770 75.19 -91.36 81.43
C ALA A 770 75.74 -91.87 82.78
N SER A 771 75.65 -91.02 83.81
CA SER A 771 76.03 -91.34 85.19
C SER A 771 75.13 -92.42 85.84
N TYR A 772 73.87 -92.49 85.42
CA TYR A 772 72.92 -93.54 85.80
C TYR A 772 73.17 -94.80 85.00
N LYS A 773 73.48 -94.74 83.69
CA LYS A 773 73.82 -95.89 82.84
C LYS A 773 75.07 -96.60 83.34
N ILE A 774 76.05 -95.88 83.90
CA ILE A 774 77.18 -96.49 84.62
C ILE A 774 76.70 -97.24 85.88
N ARG A 775 75.87 -96.61 86.72
CA ARG A 775 75.23 -97.26 87.89
C ARG A 775 74.28 -98.41 87.50
N ALA A 776 73.63 -98.32 86.36
CA ALA A 776 72.60 -99.22 85.87
C ALA A 776 73.18 -100.34 85.01
N GLN A 777 74.38 -100.21 84.42
CA GLN A 777 75.15 -101.37 83.96
C GLN A 777 75.69 -102.19 85.14
N SER A 778 75.84 -101.57 86.32
CA SER A 778 76.04 -102.28 87.59
C SER A 778 74.76 -103.03 88.02
N VAL A 779 73.60 -102.34 88.02
CA VAL A 779 72.31 -102.91 88.48
C VAL A 779 71.64 -103.85 87.46
N LEU A 780 71.83 -103.70 86.15
CA LEU A 780 71.31 -104.59 85.09
C LEU A 780 72.10 -105.91 84.97
N ARG A 781 73.06 -106.16 85.87
CA ARG A 781 73.47 -107.52 86.22
C ARG A 781 72.44 -108.26 87.10
N GLN A 782 71.41 -107.56 87.58
CA GLN A 782 70.46 -108.05 88.58
C GLN A 782 69.01 -107.97 88.07
N ASN A 783 68.62 -109.03 87.36
CA ASN A 783 67.27 -109.39 86.90
C ASN A 783 66.60 -108.53 85.80
N GLN A 784 66.05 -109.25 84.82
CA GLN A 784 65.17 -108.77 83.76
C GLN A 784 63.71 -109.19 84.07
N ASN A 785 62.76 -108.66 83.27
CA ASN A 785 61.39 -109.18 83.08
C ASN A 785 60.38 -108.85 84.21
N LYS A 786 59.06 -108.70 83.95
CA LYS A 786 58.30 -108.92 82.70
C LYS A 786 57.02 -108.07 82.58
N ASP A 787 56.46 -108.06 81.38
CA ASP A 787 55.38 -107.23 80.86
C ASP A 787 53.96 -107.69 81.25
N SER A 788 53.00 -106.77 81.24
CA SER A 788 51.54 -107.07 81.31
C SER A 788 50.59 -105.95 80.82
N SER A 789 51.09 -104.90 80.14
CA SER A 789 50.30 -103.72 79.77
C SER A 789 49.48 -103.86 78.46
N ARG A 790 49.94 -104.72 77.53
CA ARG A 790 49.62 -104.63 76.10
C ARG A 790 48.14 -104.80 75.72
N GLU A 791 47.30 -105.34 76.59
CA GLU A 791 45.87 -105.57 76.31
C GLU A 791 45.02 -104.30 76.49
N LYS A 792 45.37 -103.43 77.46
CA LYS A 792 44.67 -102.15 77.67
C LYS A 792 45.00 -101.10 76.62
N GLU A 793 46.26 -101.10 76.16
CA GLU A 793 46.75 -100.23 75.08
C GLU A 793 45.83 -100.35 73.84
N LEU A 794 45.38 -101.56 73.52
CA LEU A 794 44.53 -101.84 72.34
C LEU A 794 43.08 -101.35 72.50
N GLU A 795 42.51 -101.34 73.71
CA GLU A 795 41.18 -100.74 73.94
C GLU A 795 41.25 -99.20 73.89
N GLU A 796 42.33 -98.60 74.39
CA GLU A 796 42.54 -97.15 74.31
C GLU A 796 42.83 -96.70 72.86
N GLU A 797 43.65 -97.44 72.11
CA GLU A 797 43.88 -97.23 70.66
C GLU A 797 42.55 -97.25 69.86
N LEU A 798 41.63 -98.18 70.15
CA LEU A 798 40.34 -98.29 69.44
C LEU A 798 39.39 -97.11 69.70
N ASN A 799 39.32 -96.63 70.94
CA ASN A 799 38.48 -95.46 71.29
C ASN A 799 39.06 -94.15 70.72
N GLN A 800 40.38 -94.04 70.61
CA GLN A 800 41.03 -92.93 69.91
C GLN A 800 40.77 -92.99 68.39
N ALA A 801 40.75 -94.18 67.78
CA ALA A 801 40.40 -94.34 66.38
C ALA A 801 38.95 -93.90 66.05
N GLN A 802 37.99 -94.18 66.94
CA GLN A 802 36.60 -93.74 66.75
C GLN A 802 36.44 -92.22 66.89
N THR A 803 36.97 -91.63 67.97
CA THR A 803 36.86 -90.17 68.21
C THR A 803 37.63 -89.32 67.19
N THR A 804 38.73 -89.83 66.63
CA THR A 804 39.41 -89.17 65.50
C THR A 804 38.63 -89.28 64.19
N LEU A 805 37.90 -90.37 63.97
CA LEU A 805 37.05 -90.55 62.78
C LEU A 805 35.87 -89.57 62.78
N GLU A 806 35.14 -89.44 63.89
CA GLU A 806 34.07 -88.42 64.05
C GLU A 806 34.60 -86.98 63.81
N MET A 807 35.81 -86.69 64.31
CA MET A 807 36.46 -85.39 64.08
C MET A 807 36.82 -85.15 62.60
N ILE A 808 37.21 -86.21 61.88
CA ILE A 808 37.51 -86.14 60.44
C ILE A 808 36.22 -85.94 59.63
N GLU A 809 35.13 -86.64 59.96
CA GLU A 809 33.82 -86.44 59.30
C GLU A 809 33.27 -85.02 59.52
N GLY A 810 33.40 -84.48 60.74
CA GLY A 810 33.05 -83.08 61.03
C GLY A 810 33.85 -82.07 60.21
N LYS A 811 35.18 -82.28 60.09
CA LYS A 811 36.07 -81.47 59.24
C LYS A 811 35.73 -81.62 57.75
N GLN A 812 35.37 -82.82 57.31
CA GLN A 812 34.97 -83.09 55.92
C GLN A 812 33.67 -82.34 55.57
N GLN A 813 32.68 -82.31 56.46
CA GLN A 813 31.49 -81.47 56.26
C GLN A 813 31.80 -79.97 56.24
N GLN A 814 32.71 -79.50 57.10
CA GLN A 814 33.09 -78.08 57.14
C GLN A 814 33.81 -77.65 55.86
N LEU A 815 34.76 -78.45 55.38
CA LEU A 815 35.44 -78.24 54.11
C LEU A 815 34.46 -78.31 52.92
N ALA A 816 33.49 -79.22 52.93
CA ALA A 816 32.47 -79.30 51.89
C ALA A 816 31.58 -78.03 51.83
N ARG A 817 31.24 -77.43 52.99
CA ARG A 817 30.54 -76.14 53.05
C ARG A 817 31.40 -75.00 52.51
N GLN A 818 32.66 -74.90 52.93
CA GLN A 818 33.59 -73.89 52.41
C GLN A 818 33.81 -74.01 50.90
N VAL A 819 33.91 -75.22 50.35
CA VAL A 819 34.02 -75.44 48.90
C VAL A 819 32.75 -74.99 48.17
N ALA A 820 31.55 -75.23 48.73
CA ALA A 820 30.30 -74.73 48.14
C ALA A 820 30.19 -73.19 48.20
N GLU A 821 30.58 -72.57 49.31
CA GLU A 821 30.61 -71.11 49.49
C GLU A 821 31.61 -70.45 48.54
N LEU A 822 32.83 -70.98 48.44
CA LEU A 822 33.84 -70.53 47.48
C LEU A 822 33.42 -70.77 46.02
N SER A 823 32.71 -71.86 45.72
CA SER A 823 32.17 -72.10 44.38
C SER A 823 31.11 -71.06 44.01
N LYS A 824 30.21 -70.70 44.94
CA LYS A 824 29.20 -69.65 44.74
C LYS A 824 29.86 -68.28 44.54
N SER A 825 30.84 -67.94 45.37
CA SER A 825 31.60 -66.69 45.23
C SER A 825 32.38 -66.61 43.90
N ASN A 826 32.94 -67.72 43.41
CA ASN A 826 33.59 -67.75 42.10
C ASN A 826 32.60 -67.56 40.95
N GLU A 827 31.38 -68.13 41.02
CA GLU A 827 30.36 -67.92 39.98
C GLU A 827 29.82 -66.47 40.00
N GLU A 828 29.69 -65.87 41.18
CA GLU A 828 29.34 -64.45 41.35
C GLU A 828 30.44 -63.54 40.77
N LEU A 829 31.70 -63.75 41.14
CA LEU A 829 32.86 -63.03 40.59
C LEU A 829 33.03 -63.21 39.08
N LYS A 830 32.71 -64.40 38.55
CA LYS A 830 32.69 -64.67 37.11
C LYS A 830 31.59 -63.87 36.42
N SER A 831 30.37 -63.81 36.97
CA SER A 831 29.29 -62.99 36.43
C SER A 831 29.64 -61.49 36.43
N GLU A 832 30.35 -61.01 37.46
CA GLU A 832 30.81 -59.63 37.56
C GLU A 832 31.95 -59.33 36.58
N LYS A 833 32.85 -60.29 36.37
CA LYS A 833 33.87 -60.25 35.31
C LYS A 833 33.23 -60.19 33.91
N GLU A 834 32.17 -60.96 33.67
CA GLU A 834 31.46 -60.97 32.38
C GLU A 834 30.73 -59.63 32.14
N ARG A 835 30.08 -59.06 33.17
CA ARG A 835 29.50 -57.69 33.11
C ARG A 835 30.55 -56.62 32.84
N THR A 836 31.64 -56.60 33.61
CA THR A 836 32.71 -55.60 33.45
C THR A 836 33.42 -55.76 32.10
N GLN A 837 33.63 -56.99 31.61
CA GLN A 837 34.14 -57.24 30.27
C GLN A 837 33.17 -56.75 29.17
N HIS A 838 31.86 -56.87 29.37
CA HIS A 838 30.86 -56.32 28.45
C HIS A 838 30.94 -54.78 28.42
N ARG A 839 30.97 -54.12 29.59
CA ARG A 839 31.11 -52.66 29.70
C ARG A 839 32.41 -52.14 29.10
N CYS A 840 33.51 -52.88 29.24
CA CYS A 840 34.77 -52.54 28.57
C CYS A 840 34.69 -52.67 27.03
N LYS A 841 33.89 -53.60 26.48
CA LYS A 841 33.64 -53.67 25.03
C LYS A 841 32.77 -52.52 24.54
N GLU A 842 31.73 -52.15 25.29
CA GLU A 842 30.87 -51.00 24.98
C GLU A 842 31.68 -49.70 24.97
N LEU A 843 32.53 -49.48 25.98
CA LEU A 843 33.42 -48.32 26.05
C LEU A 843 34.47 -48.31 24.92
N LEU A 844 34.91 -49.47 24.43
CA LEU A 844 35.78 -49.56 23.26
C LEU A 844 35.03 -49.24 21.96
N SER A 845 33.78 -49.71 21.81
CA SER A 845 32.91 -49.36 20.67
C SER A 845 32.70 -47.85 20.60
N LEU A 846 32.25 -47.24 21.70
CA LEU A 846 32.03 -45.79 21.79
C LEU A 846 33.30 -44.97 21.53
N LEU A 847 34.49 -45.48 21.91
CA LEU A 847 35.77 -44.84 21.63
C LEU A 847 36.17 -44.98 20.16
N GLU A 848 35.87 -46.11 19.52
CA GLU A 848 36.13 -46.33 18.09
C GLU A 848 35.13 -45.56 17.19
N GLU A 849 33.87 -45.47 17.60
CA GLU A 849 32.83 -44.59 17.03
C GLU A 849 33.25 -43.11 17.12
N ALA A 850 33.69 -42.65 18.30
CA ALA A 850 34.20 -41.28 18.46
C ALA A 850 35.48 -41.03 17.65
N ARG A 851 36.37 -42.03 17.53
CA ARG A 851 37.56 -41.96 16.65
C ARG A 851 37.14 -41.79 15.18
N LEU A 852 36.14 -42.54 14.74
CA LEU A 852 35.62 -42.49 13.36
C LEU A 852 34.93 -41.14 13.07
N GLN A 853 34.12 -40.63 14.02
CA GLN A 853 33.49 -39.31 13.92
C GLN A 853 34.53 -38.18 13.82
N HIS A 854 35.62 -38.26 14.59
CA HIS A 854 36.72 -37.30 14.48
C HIS A 854 37.48 -37.45 13.15
N GLU A 855 37.62 -38.67 12.63
CA GLU A 855 38.22 -38.94 11.32
C GLU A 855 37.38 -38.33 10.19
N THR A 856 36.05 -38.50 10.21
CA THR A 856 35.14 -37.87 9.23
C THR A 856 35.13 -36.34 9.33
N LEU A 857 35.13 -35.77 10.54
CA LEU A 857 35.20 -34.31 10.73
C LEU A 857 36.53 -33.71 10.22
N LEU A 858 37.63 -34.46 10.31
CA LEU A 858 38.90 -34.05 9.70
C LEU A 858 38.86 -34.13 8.17
N GLU A 859 38.19 -35.13 7.59
CA GLU A 859 37.98 -35.20 6.14
C GLU A 859 37.05 -34.09 5.63
N GLU A 860 35.99 -33.74 6.35
CA GLU A 860 35.11 -32.61 6.02
C GLU A 860 35.82 -31.25 6.14
N SER A 861 36.63 -31.06 7.18
CA SER A 861 37.50 -29.88 7.33
C SER A 861 38.52 -29.79 6.18
N ARG A 862 39.12 -30.92 5.78
CA ARG A 862 40.02 -30.99 4.63
C ARG A 862 39.31 -30.72 3.30
N LYS A 863 38.09 -31.22 3.13
CA LYS A 863 37.25 -31.03 1.94
C LYS A 863 36.83 -29.56 1.80
N THR A 864 36.30 -28.95 2.85
CA THR A 864 35.91 -27.53 2.85
C THR A 864 37.13 -26.61 2.66
N SER A 865 38.29 -26.97 3.20
CA SER A 865 39.56 -26.26 2.92
C SER A 865 39.99 -26.37 1.45
N LEU A 866 39.82 -27.53 0.80
CA LEU A 866 40.04 -27.70 -0.63
C LEU A 866 39.04 -26.88 -1.47
N GLU A 867 37.76 -26.92 -1.14
CA GLU A 867 36.70 -26.14 -1.79
C GLU A 867 36.97 -24.62 -1.67
N GLN A 868 37.41 -24.13 -0.50
CA GLN A 868 37.87 -22.76 -0.30
C GLN A 868 39.12 -22.44 -1.14
N GLN A 869 40.07 -23.37 -1.25
CA GLN A 869 41.26 -23.19 -2.08
C GLN A 869 40.89 -23.10 -3.57
N GLU A 870 39.88 -23.85 -4.03
CA GLU A 870 39.38 -23.78 -5.41
C GLU A 870 38.55 -22.52 -5.68
N ALA A 871 37.74 -22.06 -4.72
CA ALA A 871 37.10 -20.75 -4.76
C ALA A 871 38.14 -19.62 -4.88
N LEU A 872 39.25 -19.70 -4.13
CA LEU A 872 40.36 -18.75 -4.24
C LEU A 872 41.11 -18.85 -5.58
N LYS A 873 41.30 -20.06 -6.14
CA LYS A 873 41.87 -20.23 -7.50
C LYS A 873 40.97 -19.58 -8.56
N THR A 874 39.65 -19.81 -8.51
CA THR A 874 38.71 -19.22 -9.48
C THR A 874 38.63 -17.69 -9.35
N GLN A 875 38.60 -17.13 -8.13
CA GLN A 875 38.68 -15.68 -7.93
C GLN A 875 40.01 -15.08 -8.41
N ARG A 876 41.14 -15.78 -8.26
CA ARG A 876 42.43 -15.34 -8.85
C ARG A 876 42.36 -15.30 -10.37
N ILE A 877 41.83 -16.33 -11.02
CA ILE A 877 41.64 -16.39 -12.48
C ILE A 877 40.70 -15.27 -12.97
N GLN A 878 39.61 -14.99 -12.24
CA GLN A 878 38.70 -13.89 -12.56
C GLN A 878 39.38 -12.52 -12.46
N ASN A 879 40.13 -12.26 -11.39
CA ASN A 879 40.90 -11.03 -11.23
C ASN A 879 42.01 -10.90 -12.29
N GLU A 880 42.71 -11.97 -12.62
CA GLU A 880 43.73 -11.96 -13.68
C GLU A 880 43.10 -11.70 -15.05
N THR A 881 41.95 -12.31 -15.36
CA THR A 881 41.18 -12.03 -16.59
C THR A 881 40.75 -10.57 -16.66
N LEU A 882 40.26 -10.00 -15.55
CA LEU A 882 39.88 -8.59 -15.46
C LEU A 882 41.09 -7.65 -15.65
N ILE A 883 42.25 -8.00 -15.07
CA ILE A 883 43.52 -7.28 -15.28
C ILE A 883 43.96 -7.37 -16.75
N GLN A 884 43.78 -8.51 -17.42
CA GLN A 884 44.06 -8.65 -18.85
C GLN A 884 43.10 -7.78 -19.69
N CYS A 885 41.80 -7.71 -19.34
CA CYS A 885 40.86 -6.80 -19.99
C CYS A 885 41.25 -5.32 -19.83
N TYR A 886 41.62 -4.88 -18.61
CA TYR A 886 42.07 -3.50 -18.39
C TYR A 886 43.41 -3.19 -19.06
N LYS A 887 44.36 -4.13 -19.09
CA LYS A 887 45.60 -3.99 -19.87
C LYS A 887 45.30 -3.80 -21.35
N LYS A 888 44.43 -4.63 -21.94
CA LYS A 888 44.03 -4.51 -23.35
C LYS A 888 43.34 -3.18 -23.65
N GLN A 889 42.45 -2.69 -22.77
CA GLN A 889 41.83 -1.37 -22.92
C GLN A 889 42.87 -0.23 -22.83
N LEU A 890 43.86 -0.35 -21.94
CA LEU A 890 44.97 0.60 -21.88
C LEU A 890 45.85 0.54 -23.14
N GLU A 891 46.14 -0.65 -23.68
CA GLU A 891 46.89 -0.83 -24.92
C GLU A 891 46.14 -0.23 -26.12
N GLU A 892 44.84 -0.51 -26.27
CA GLU A 892 43.98 0.08 -27.31
C GLU A 892 43.91 1.62 -27.21
N LEU A 893 43.87 2.17 -25.99
CA LEU A 893 43.89 3.62 -25.76
C LEU A 893 45.27 4.24 -26.05
N HIS A 894 46.36 3.57 -25.68
CA HIS A 894 47.72 4.00 -26.05
C HIS A 894 47.94 3.93 -27.57
N GLU A 895 47.35 2.96 -28.26
CA GLU A 895 47.40 2.86 -29.72
C GLU A 895 46.56 3.97 -30.38
N SER A 896 45.39 4.34 -29.83
CA SER A 896 44.62 5.51 -30.30
C SER A 896 45.42 6.80 -30.14
N HIS A 897 45.92 7.08 -28.93
CA HIS A 897 46.78 8.24 -28.68
C HIS A 897 48.06 8.21 -29.54
N GLY A 898 48.60 7.02 -29.84
CA GLY A 898 49.71 6.82 -30.77
C GLY A 898 49.37 7.27 -32.18
N ARG A 899 48.25 6.79 -32.74
CA ARG A 899 47.74 7.20 -34.06
C ARG A 899 47.41 8.69 -34.11
N GLU A 900 46.83 9.26 -33.04
CA GLU A 900 46.55 10.69 -32.92
C GLU A 900 47.85 11.51 -32.88
N MET A 901 48.86 11.07 -32.12
CA MET A 901 50.18 11.69 -32.10
C MET A 901 50.91 11.56 -33.43
N GLU A 902 50.76 10.45 -34.16
CA GLU A 902 51.28 10.32 -35.53
C GLU A 902 50.56 11.24 -36.51
N GLN A 903 49.23 11.40 -36.41
CA GLN A 903 48.46 12.35 -37.23
C GLN A 903 48.84 13.80 -36.93
N LEU A 904 49.00 14.17 -35.66
CA LEU A 904 49.49 15.48 -35.23
C LEU A 904 50.94 15.71 -35.68
N GLN A 905 51.81 14.69 -35.59
CA GLN A 905 53.20 14.78 -36.05
C GLN A 905 53.31 14.82 -37.58
N ALA A 906 52.42 14.15 -38.32
CA ALA A 906 52.30 14.27 -39.78
C ALA A 906 51.80 15.66 -40.18
N THR A 907 50.81 16.20 -39.47
CA THR A 907 50.31 17.58 -39.65
C THR A 907 51.41 18.61 -39.35
N LEU A 908 52.22 18.37 -38.31
CA LEU A 908 53.39 19.20 -38.01
C LEU A 908 54.51 19.03 -39.03
N ARG A 909 54.77 17.83 -39.58
CA ARG A 909 55.72 17.63 -40.69
C ARG A 909 55.29 18.38 -41.94
N LEU A 910 54.02 18.28 -42.34
CA LEU A 910 53.45 19.08 -43.44
C LEU A 910 53.55 20.60 -43.19
N ARG A 911 53.58 21.04 -41.94
CA ARG A 911 53.80 22.44 -41.55
C ARG A 911 55.29 22.83 -41.56
N VAL A 912 56.19 21.95 -41.16
CA VAL A 912 57.66 22.15 -41.22
C VAL A 912 58.21 22.02 -42.65
N GLU A 913 57.50 21.32 -43.53
CA GLU A 913 57.77 21.32 -44.98
C GLU A 913 57.28 22.62 -45.66
N ALA A 914 56.44 23.42 -44.99
CA ALA A 914 56.01 24.74 -45.45
C ALA A 914 56.90 25.89 -44.92
N ASP A 915 57.27 25.88 -43.64
CA ASP A 915 58.21 26.83 -43.02
C ASP A 915 59.65 26.30 -43.09
N GLY A 916 60.31 26.48 -44.23
CA GLY A 916 61.55 25.78 -44.58
C GLY A 916 62.88 26.38 -44.07
N VAL A 917 63.95 25.60 -44.31
CA VAL A 917 65.37 26.00 -44.37
C VAL A 917 65.98 26.61 -43.09
N ASN A 918 66.80 25.84 -42.35
CA ASN A 918 68.28 25.87 -42.45
C ASN A 918 68.95 24.90 -41.42
N VAL A 919 70.21 24.52 -41.66
CA VAL A 919 71.19 23.85 -40.74
C VAL A 919 70.74 22.54 -40.04
N GLY A 920 71.34 21.37 -40.25
CA GLY A 920 72.46 20.98 -41.10
C GLY A 920 73.80 20.75 -40.36
N ARG A 921 74.08 19.48 -40.00
CA ARG A 921 75.29 18.96 -39.28
C ARG A 921 75.39 19.36 -37.79
N GLY A 922 76.05 18.59 -36.91
CA GLY A 922 76.48 17.18 -37.04
C GLY A 922 77.87 16.85 -36.48
N LEU A 923 77.89 15.90 -35.52
CA LEU A 923 79.01 15.02 -35.11
C LEU A 923 80.19 15.61 -34.29
N LEU A 924 80.69 14.77 -33.35
CA LEU A 924 81.92 14.91 -32.53
C LEU A 924 81.88 16.05 -31.45
N ASN A 925 82.54 15.99 -30.29
CA ASN A 925 83.52 15.04 -29.76
C ASN A 925 83.64 15.08 -28.20
N ASN A 926 84.09 13.98 -27.59
CA ASN A 926 84.92 13.84 -26.37
C ASN A 926 84.79 14.76 -25.12
N ASN A 927 84.36 14.12 -24.01
CA ASN A 927 85.11 13.91 -22.76
C ASN A 927 85.52 15.06 -21.79
N LEU A 928 84.98 14.94 -20.55
CA LEU A 928 85.65 15.08 -19.24
C LEU A 928 86.11 16.49 -18.75
N PRO A 929 86.45 16.70 -17.45
CA PRO A 929 86.00 15.99 -16.22
C PRO A 929 85.75 16.89 -14.96
N VAL A 930 84.76 16.53 -14.10
CA VAL A 930 84.85 16.54 -12.60
C VAL A 930 85.01 17.92 -11.88
N PRO A 931 84.80 18.13 -10.54
CA PRO A 931 84.07 17.41 -9.47
C PRO A 931 82.87 18.19 -8.84
N SER A 932 82.18 17.52 -7.89
CA SER A 932 81.55 17.98 -6.63
C SER A 932 81.27 19.48 -6.31
N GLY A 933 80.11 19.76 -5.68
CA GLY A 933 80.00 20.88 -4.71
C GLY A 933 78.61 21.48 -4.37
N THR A 934 77.90 20.86 -3.41
CA THR A 934 77.07 21.49 -2.33
C THR A 934 76.33 22.86 -2.51
N THR A 935 75.06 22.89 -2.02
CA THR A 935 74.35 24.03 -1.35
C THR A 935 73.94 25.28 -2.19
N SER A 936 72.87 26.05 -1.90
CA SER A 936 71.72 25.93 -0.95
C SER A 936 70.63 27.02 -1.12
N PHE A 937 69.34 26.66 -0.95
CA PHE A 937 68.20 27.54 -0.55
C PHE A 937 67.86 28.73 -1.54
N PRO A 938 66.94 29.69 -1.23
CA PRO A 938 65.55 29.74 -1.77
C PRO A 938 65.22 31.14 -2.38
N PRO A 939 63.98 31.72 -2.41
CA PRO A 939 62.58 31.25 -2.21
C PRO A 939 61.60 31.72 -3.34
N ALA A 940 60.29 31.84 -3.02
CA ALA A 940 59.23 32.63 -3.71
C ALA A 940 58.77 32.17 -5.13
N THR A 941 57.62 31.51 -5.36
CA THR A 941 56.18 31.84 -5.20
C THR A 941 55.48 32.51 -6.41
N ALA A 942 54.30 31.96 -6.75
CA ALA A 942 53.23 32.48 -7.63
C ALA A 942 53.41 32.36 -9.18
N GLY A 943 52.42 31.74 -9.84
CA GLY A 943 52.31 31.62 -11.31
C GLY A 943 51.51 30.39 -11.76
N ALA A 944 50.23 30.58 -12.13
CA ALA A 944 49.30 29.53 -12.58
C ALA A 944 49.51 29.13 -14.07
N ALA A 945 48.96 28.03 -14.62
CA ALA A 945 48.55 26.71 -14.09
C ALA A 945 48.03 25.83 -15.25
N ALA A 946 48.46 24.55 -15.35
CA ALA A 946 47.72 23.51 -16.09
C ALA A 946 48.22 22.08 -15.78
N ARG A 947 47.27 21.14 -15.83
CA ARG A 947 47.31 19.67 -15.65
C ARG A 947 48.26 18.97 -16.66
N VAL A 948 48.72 17.71 -16.50
CA VAL A 948 48.25 16.61 -15.62
C VAL A 948 49.37 15.57 -15.33
N ALA A 949 49.12 14.69 -14.34
CA ALA A 949 49.79 13.40 -14.03
C ALA A 949 51.34 13.32 -13.96
N ALA A 950 51.83 12.98 -12.77
CA ALA A 950 53.15 12.38 -12.55
C ALA A 950 53.01 11.01 -11.86
N PHE A 951 53.97 10.12 -12.13
CA PHE A 951 54.08 8.77 -11.57
C PHE A 951 54.01 8.75 -10.03
N THR A 952 53.38 7.73 -9.44
CA THR A 952 53.38 7.49 -7.98
C THR A 952 53.74 6.04 -7.65
N ASP A 953 54.19 5.78 -6.42
CA ASP A 953 55.09 4.67 -6.07
C ASP A 953 54.52 3.24 -6.07
N GLU A 954 53.25 3.05 -6.42
CA GLU A 954 52.54 1.76 -6.38
C GLU A 954 53.23 0.67 -7.20
N GLN A 955 53.82 1.01 -8.35
CA GLN A 955 54.53 0.06 -9.21
C GLN A 955 55.87 -0.43 -8.64
N ARG A 956 56.45 0.20 -7.60
CA ARG A 956 57.71 -0.26 -7.00
C ARG A 956 57.53 -1.42 -6.01
N ILE A 957 56.31 -1.63 -5.51
CA ILE A 957 56.02 -2.66 -4.49
C ILE A 957 55.89 -4.06 -5.12
N ASN A 958 55.33 -4.16 -6.34
CA ASN A 958 55.06 -5.44 -7.02
C ASN A 958 56.31 -6.22 -7.48
N LEU A 959 57.53 -5.69 -7.32
CA LEU A 959 58.78 -6.39 -7.68
C LEU A 959 59.49 -7.04 -6.47
N LEU A 960 58.95 -6.91 -5.26
CA LEU A 960 59.58 -7.37 -4.01
C LEU A 960 58.77 -8.43 -3.25
N LEU A 961 57.79 -9.07 -3.92
CA LEU A 961 56.85 -10.03 -3.32
C LEU A 961 56.82 -11.39 -4.05
N MET A 962 57.89 -11.72 -4.78
CA MET A 962 58.06 -13.01 -5.46
C MET A 962 59.11 -13.86 -4.75
N GLU A 963 58.79 -14.32 -3.54
CA GLU A 963 59.54 -15.39 -2.87
C GLU A 963 59.00 -16.77 -3.29
N ARG A 964 59.82 -17.81 -3.09
CA ARG A 964 59.72 -19.09 -3.79
C ARG A 964 58.92 -20.15 -3.04
N GLU A 965 58.54 -21.17 -3.81
CA GLU A 965 58.20 -22.51 -3.36
C GLU A 965 59.30 -23.10 -2.47
N ASP A 966 58.92 -23.90 -1.47
CA ASP A 966 59.65 -25.10 -1.07
C ASP A 966 58.64 -26.13 -0.53
N GLY A 967 58.98 -27.41 -0.63
CA GLY A 967 58.04 -28.53 -0.47
C GLY A 967 58.38 -29.52 0.66
N GLU A 968 57.89 -30.74 0.49
CA GLU A 968 58.00 -31.87 1.41
C GLU A 968 59.46 -32.27 1.72
N GLY A 969 59.77 -32.64 2.98
CA GLY A 969 61.08 -33.18 3.32
C GLY A 969 61.27 -33.53 4.81
N SER A 970 61.50 -34.81 5.09
CA SER A 970 61.92 -35.32 6.41
C SER A 970 63.44 -35.45 6.51
N GLU A 971 64.04 -35.20 7.69
CA GLU A 971 65.11 -36.02 8.32
C GLU A 971 65.66 -35.36 9.60
N SER A 972 66.38 -36.12 10.44
CA SER A 972 66.82 -35.67 11.78
C SER A 972 68.36 -35.64 11.94
N THR A 973 68.94 -34.49 12.31
CA THR A 973 70.27 -34.45 12.94
C THR A 973 70.37 -33.36 14.03
N ASN A 974 71.26 -33.56 15.00
CA ASN A 974 71.60 -32.58 16.04
C ASN A 974 72.73 -31.64 15.60
N GLN A 975 72.56 -30.33 15.81
CA GLN A 975 73.63 -29.49 16.39
C GLN A 975 73.16 -28.09 16.83
N ASN A 976 73.73 -27.63 17.95
CA ASN A 976 73.68 -26.27 18.51
C ASN A 976 75.15 -25.93 18.85
N PRO A 977 75.67 -24.71 18.60
CA PRO A 977 75.50 -23.64 19.60
C PRO A 977 75.44 -22.18 19.07
N GLY A 978 74.72 -21.32 19.78
CA GLY A 978 75.35 -20.08 20.29
C GLY A 978 74.78 -18.69 19.93
N THR A 979 74.08 -18.09 20.90
CA THR A 979 74.23 -16.69 21.39
C THR A 979 74.14 -15.46 20.47
N GLY A 980 73.30 -14.47 20.86
CA GLY A 980 73.38 -13.05 20.45
C GLY A 980 72.08 -12.52 19.79
N VAL A 981 71.12 -11.83 20.43
CA VAL A 981 71.09 -10.68 21.39
C VAL A 981 71.13 -9.28 20.72
N HIS A 982 70.08 -8.49 20.97
CA HIS A 982 69.86 -7.05 20.69
C HIS A 982 69.87 -6.56 19.22
N THR A 983 68.72 -6.24 18.60
CA THR A 983 67.79 -5.08 18.77
C THR A 983 68.32 -3.69 18.38
N MET A 984 67.69 -3.05 17.38
CA MET A 984 67.10 -1.68 17.34
C MET A 984 66.83 -1.31 15.85
N ARG A 985 65.62 -0.93 15.38
CA ARG A 985 64.82 0.29 15.69
C ARG A 985 65.58 1.57 15.25
N ARG A 986 65.13 2.36 14.26
CA ARG A 986 64.13 3.49 14.32
C ARG A 986 64.25 4.26 12.97
N LYS A 987 63.30 5.00 12.37
CA LYS A 987 62.46 6.16 12.80
C LYS A 987 61.26 6.27 11.81
N LEU A 988 60.03 6.62 12.20
CA LEU A 988 59.46 7.97 12.48
C LEU A 988 59.67 8.99 11.33
N SER A 989 58.72 9.88 10.98
CA SER A 989 57.28 10.06 11.30
C SER A 989 56.70 11.15 10.32
N THR A 990 55.46 11.70 10.35
CA THR A 990 54.39 11.86 11.37
C THR A 990 53.06 12.30 10.70
N THR A 991 51.91 12.17 11.40
CA THR A 991 50.60 12.89 11.23
C THR A 991 49.81 12.67 9.92
N SER A 992 48.46 12.62 9.91
CA SER A 992 47.46 12.95 10.96
C SER A 992 46.13 12.17 10.83
N ASN A 993 45.48 11.97 12.00
CA ASN A 993 44.06 11.68 12.32
C ASN A 993 43.06 11.36 11.18
N SER A 994 42.10 10.43 11.30
CA SER A 994 41.75 9.38 12.31
C SER A 994 40.50 8.61 11.78
N ARG A 995 39.86 7.60 12.40
CA ARG A 995 39.90 7.07 13.79
C ARG A 995 39.40 5.59 13.86
N GLY A 996 40.24 4.60 13.56
CA GLY A 996 39.83 3.19 13.66
C GLY A 996 40.95 2.22 13.33
N ALA A 997 41.65 1.71 14.34
CA ALA A 997 42.74 0.75 14.17
C ALA A 997 42.98 -0.04 15.46
N ARG A 998 42.48 -1.28 15.54
CA ARG A 998 42.98 -2.28 16.50
C ARG A 998 42.78 -3.75 16.12
N ASN A 999 42.66 -4.06 14.83
CA ASN A 999 42.95 -5.41 14.34
C ASN A 999 44.44 -5.71 14.59
N ARG A 1000 44.73 -6.21 15.80
CA ARG A 1000 45.71 -7.28 15.97
C ARG A 1000 45.00 -8.58 15.60
N ASP A 1001 45.75 -9.53 15.08
CA ASP A 1001 45.21 -10.85 14.77
C ASP A 1001 44.82 -11.53 16.08
N ILE A 1002 43.52 -11.64 16.29
CA ILE A 1002 42.89 -12.27 17.46
C ILE A 1002 42.70 -13.74 17.11
N ILE A 1003 43.35 -14.60 17.89
CA ILE A 1003 43.10 -16.04 17.84
C ILE A 1003 41.65 -16.27 18.34
N PRO A 1004 40.83 -17.08 17.64
CA PRO A 1004 39.46 -17.42 18.05
C PRO A 1004 39.35 -17.87 19.50
N LEU A 1005 38.17 -17.66 20.09
CA LEU A 1005 37.96 -17.94 21.51
C LEU A 1005 37.93 -19.45 21.76
N GLU A 1006 37.44 -20.22 20.79
CA GLU A 1006 37.40 -21.68 20.73
C GLU A 1006 38.81 -22.28 20.81
N ASP A 1007 39.75 -21.85 19.94
CA ASP A 1007 41.13 -22.36 19.88
C ASP A 1007 41.90 -22.22 21.21
N LEU A 1008 41.56 -21.19 21.98
CA LEU A 1008 42.13 -20.92 23.30
C LEU A 1008 41.44 -21.68 24.42
N LEU A 1009 40.15 -21.96 24.32
CA LEU A 1009 39.41 -22.75 25.30
C LEU A 1009 39.64 -24.26 25.13
N ASN A 1010 39.85 -24.74 23.91
CA ASN A 1010 39.92 -26.17 23.57
C ASN A 1010 41.28 -26.84 23.89
N ASN A 1011 42.29 -26.08 24.35
CA ASN A 1011 43.52 -26.63 24.92
C ASN A 1011 43.44 -26.61 26.46
N SER A 1012 43.32 -27.81 27.06
CA SER A 1012 42.87 -28.02 28.44
C SER A 1012 43.79 -27.47 29.54
N PHE A 1013 43.24 -27.42 30.75
CA PHE A 1013 43.85 -26.94 31.99
C PHE A 1013 44.64 -28.02 32.77
N ASP A 1014 44.57 -29.30 32.36
CA ASP A 1014 44.89 -30.47 33.20
C ASP A 1014 46.38 -30.81 33.39
N ASP A 1015 47.25 -30.49 32.41
CA ASP A 1015 48.65 -30.95 32.37
C ASP A 1015 49.55 -30.42 33.51
N SER A 1016 49.00 -29.64 34.44
CA SER A 1016 49.73 -29.04 35.57
C SER A 1016 49.60 -29.81 36.90
N ALA A 1017 48.71 -30.81 36.99
CA ALA A 1017 48.35 -31.43 38.27
C ALA A 1017 49.28 -32.57 38.76
N SER A 1018 50.24 -33.01 37.96
CA SER A 1018 50.93 -34.30 38.15
C SER A 1018 52.30 -34.26 38.84
N VAL A 1019 52.79 -33.10 39.32
CA VAL A 1019 54.17 -32.94 39.83
C VAL A 1019 54.28 -32.10 41.11
N GLU A 1020 53.44 -32.33 42.13
CA GLU A 1020 53.67 -31.73 43.46
C GLU A 1020 53.07 -32.54 44.65
N MET A 1021 53.69 -33.68 44.99
CA MET A 1021 53.42 -34.42 46.24
C MET A 1021 54.67 -35.18 46.74
N ALA A 1022 55.72 -34.45 47.17
CA ALA A 1022 56.86 -35.04 47.88
C ALA A 1022 57.59 -34.01 48.79
N MET A 1023 57.75 -34.37 50.07
CA MET A 1023 58.65 -33.77 51.08
C MET A 1023 58.44 -32.30 51.50
N ASP A 1024 57.97 -32.12 52.75
CA ASP A 1024 58.75 -31.39 53.77
C ASP A 1024 58.47 -31.92 55.19
N GLY A 1025 59.46 -31.79 56.09
CA GLY A 1025 59.34 -31.89 57.55
C GLY A 1025 59.35 -33.28 58.19
N GLY A 1026 60.44 -33.67 58.88
CA GLY A 1026 60.33 -34.82 59.81
C GLY A 1026 61.52 -35.47 60.54
N ASP A 1027 62.80 -35.12 60.27
CA ASP A 1027 64.02 -35.43 61.07
C ASP A 1027 64.28 -36.88 61.61
N GLY A 1028 65.45 -37.48 61.32
CA GLY A 1028 65.82 -38.81 61.85
C GLY A 1028 67.03 -39.50 61.19
N ASP A 1029 68.13 -39.59 61.94
CA ASP A 1029 69.47 -40.08 61.54
C ASP A 1029 69.60 -41.60 61.20
N GLN A 1030 70.72 -41.98 60.56
CA GLN A 1030 71.37 -43.31 60.46
C GLN A 1030 71.01 -44.34 59.34
N SER A 1031 71.73 -44.17 58.22
CA SER A 1031 72.75 -45.13 57.72
C SER A 1031 72.41 -46.26 56.71
N LEU A 1032 73.49 -46.68 56.03
CA LEU A 1032 73.76 -47.99 55.38
C LEU A 1032 72.98 -48.47 54.12
N HIS A 1033 73.62 -48.19 52.97
CA HIS A 1033 74.19 -49.23 52.08
C HIS A 1033 73.26 -50.15 51.25
N GLY A 1034 73.21 -49.95 49.91
CA GLY A 1034 72.63 -50.95 48.99
C GLY A 1034 72.47 -50.50 47.53
N SER A 1035 73.42 -50.86 46.65
CA SER A 1035 73.21 -50.83 45.19
C SER A 1035 72.33 -52.04 44.76
N LEU A 1036 71.67 -52.11 43.59
CA LEU A 1036 72.24 -52.01 42.23
C LEU A 1036 71.13 -52.15 41.14
N PHE A 1037 71.43 -51.74 39.90
CA PHE A 1037 70.70 -51.98 38.63
C PHE A 1037 69.36 -51.24 38.35
N GLY A 1038 69.21 -50.78 37.10
CA GLY A 1038 67.99 -50.18 36.53
C GLY A 1038 68.24 -48.82 35.87
N GLY A 1039 68.52 -48.79 34.56
CA GLY A 1039 68.92 -47.56 33.86
C GLY A 1039 67.76 -46.80 33.22
N GLY A 1040 67.62 -45.51 33.56
CA GLY A 1040 66.73 -44.56 32.90
C GLY A 1040 67.33 -43.14 32.96
N ARG A 1041 67.41 -42.44 31.84
CA ARG A 1041 68.17 -41.17 31.72
C ARG A 1041 67.21 -39.98 31.78
N GLY A 1042 67.10 -39.36 32.95
CA GLY A 1042 66.29 -38.16 33.14
C GLY A 1042 66.72 -36.97 32.24
N PRO A 1043 65.80 -36.06 31.91
CA PRO A 1043 66.10 -34.82 31.20
C PRO A 1043 67.02 -33.89 32.02
N SER A 1044 67.55 -32.86 31.37
CA SER A 1044 68.39 -31.85 32.03
C SER A 1044 67.54 -30.67 32.52
N PRO A 1045 67.70 -30.17 33.77
CA PRO A 1045 66.86 -29.10 34.32
C PRO A 1045 66.92 -27.78 33.56
N THR A 1046 67.93 -27.58 32.70
CA THR A 1046 67.98 -26.43 31.78
C THR A 1046 66.84 -26.45 30.74
N VAL A 1047 66.36 -27.64 30.36
CA VAL A 1047 65.27 -27.81 29.38
C VAL A 1047 63.92 -27.56 30.04
N GLU A 1048 63.73 -28.05 31.26
CA GLU A 1048 62.53 -27.80 32.08
C GLU A 1048 62.38 -26.30 32.38
N LEU A 1049 63.48 -25.61 32.71
CA LEU A 1049 63.50 -24.15 32.90
C LEU A 1049 63.23 -23.36 31.60
N GLN A 1050 63.45 -23.96 30.44
CA GLN A 1050 63.13 -23.38 29.14
C GLN A 1050 61.64 -23.57 28.83
N GLN A 1051 61.13 -24.81 28.96
CA GLN A 1051 59.73 -25.14 28.74
C GLN A 1051 58.78 -24.39 29.68
N THR A 1052 59.10 -24.29 30.96
CA THR A 1052 58.30 -23.51 31.94
C THR A 1052 58.25 -22.01 31.62
N LYS A 1053 59.30 -21.43 31.03
CA LYS A 1053 59.28 -20.04 30.53
C LYS A 1053 58.46 -19.89 29.26
N GLU A 1054 58.47 -20.86 28.37
CA GLU A 1054 57.64 -20.88 27.16
C GLU A 1054 56.16 -21.11 27.50
N GLN A 1055 55.85 -21.93 28.50
CA GLN A 1055 54.51 -22.05 29.09
C GLN A 1055 54.08 -20.75 29.78
N LEU A 1056 54.93 -20.15 30.64
CA LEU A 1056 54.62 -18.89 31.31
C LEU A 1056 54.34 -17.75 30.32
N THR A 1057 55.15 -17.62 29.26
CA THR A 1057 54.93 -16.58 28.25
C THR A 1057 53.69 -16.81 27.37
N LYS A 1058 53.29 -18.08 27.15
CA LYS A 1058 51.98 -18.45 26.56
C LYS A 1058 50.81 -18.14 27.51
N GLN A 1059 50.95 -18.37 28.81
CA GLN A 1059 49.91 -18.02 29.78
C GLN A 1059 49.80 -16.49 29.95
N GLU A 1060 50.91 -15.75 29.96
CA GLU A 1060 50.86 -14.29 29.94
C GLU A 1060 50.24 -13.73 28.64
N SER A 1061 50.43 -14.35 27.47
CA SER A 1061 49.73 -13.92 26.25
C SER A 1061 48.24 -14.24 26.31
N ARG A 1062 47.85 -15.43 26.81
CA ARG A 1062 46.45 -15.81 27.07
C ARG A 1062 45.77 -14.83 28.03
N VAL A 1063 46.39 -14.51 29.16
CA VAL A 1063 45.86 -13.52 30.13
C VAL A 1063 45.74 -12.13 29.50
N ARG A 1064 46.76 -11.66 28.78
CA ARG A 1064 46.73 -10.34 28.10
C ARG A 1064 45.68 -10.26 26.99
N HIS A 1065 45.33 -11.37 26.35
CA HIS A 1065 44.27 -11.45 25.34
C HIS A 1065 42.87 -11.56 25.98
N LEU A 1066 42.69 -12.43 26.97
CA LEU A 1066 41.43 -12.50 27.75
C LEU A 1066 41.08 -11.14 28.38
N THR A 1067 42.08 -10.41 28.89
CA THR A 1067 41.88 -9.04 29.41
C THR A 1067 41.40 -8.06 28.33
N ALA A 1068 41.81 -8.25 27.07
CA ALA A 1068 41.37 -7.41 25.96
C ALA A 1068 39.93 -7.74 25.54
N VAL A 1069 39.59 -9.04 25.44
CA VAL A 1069 38.23 -9.51 25.14
C VAL A 1069 37.24 -9.11 26.24
N LEU A 1070 37.65 -9.16 27.52
CA LEU A 1070 36.82 -8.73 28.64
C LEU A 1070 36.55 -7.21 28.57
N ALA A 1071 37.57 -6.40 28.29
CA ALA A 1071 37.40 -4.95 28.10
C ALA A 1071 36.55 -4.59 26.87
N GLU A 1072 36.56 -5.40 25.81
CA GLU A 1072 35.69 -5.25 24.64
C GLU A 1072 34.24 -5.64 24.97
N ALA A 1073 34.03 -6.72 25.71
CA ALA A 1073 32.72 -7.12 26.23
C ALA A 1073 32.13 -6.09 27.22
N GLU A 1074 32.94 -5.49 28.10
CA GLU A 1074 32.54 -4.36 28.95
C GLU A 1074 32.14 -3.13 28.12
N GLN A 1075 32.88 -2.84 27.04
CA GLN A 1075 32.57 -1.73 26.14
C GLN A 1075 31.25 -2.00 25.39
N ASP A 1076 30.99 -3.23 24.95
CA ASP A 1076 29.75 -3.61 24.25
C ASP A 1076 28.55 -3.68 25.19
N LEU A 1077 28.73 -4.14 26.44
CA LEU A 1077 27.71 -4.05 27.49
C LEU A 1077 27.30 -2.59 27.74
N ALA A 1078 28.26 -1.66 27.74
CA ALA A 1078 28.00 -0.22 27.86
C ALA A 1078 27.24 0.34 26.64
N LYS A 1079 27.62 -0.04 25.41
CA LYS A 1079 26.88 0.33 24.18
C LYS A 1079 25.44 -0.20 24.22
N LEU A 1080 25.26 -1.47 24.57
CA LEU A 1080 23.95 -2.12 24.66
C LEU A 1080 23.07 -1.50 25.73
N THR A 1081 23.65 -1.09 26.87
CA THR A 1081 22.93 -0.37 27.92
C THR A 1081 22.45 1.00 27.44
N GLN A 1082 23.32 1.79 26.79
CA GLN A 1082 22.92 3.08 26.19
C GLN A 1082 21.85 2.92 25.11
N LEU A 1083 21.97 1.91 24.25
CA LEU A 1083 20.95 1.60 23.24
C LEU A 1083 19.63 1.16 23.88
N ASN A 1084 19.68 0.41 24.99
CA ASN A 1084 18.49 -0.02 25.73
C ASN A 1084 17.80 1.16 26.43
N GLU A 1085 18.54 2.14 26.94
CA GLU A 1085 18.00 3.40 27.48
C GLU A 1085 17.36 4.25 26.38
N LEU A 1086 18.03 4.41 25.22
CA LEU A 1086 17.50 5.12 24.06
C LEU A 1086 16.22 4.46 23.52
N LEU A 1087 16.19 3.14 23.37
CA LEU A 1087 15.00 2.40 22.94
C LEU A 1087 13.86 2.52 23.95
N LYS A 1088 14.14 2.43 25.26
CA LYS A 1088 13.15 2.67 26.31
C LYS A 1088 12.57 4.08 26.24
N GLU A 1089 13.38 5.10 25.96
CA GLU A 1089 12.88 6.47 25.86
C GLU A 1089 12.17 6.75 24.53
N GLU A 1090 12.56 6.12 23.42
CA GLU A 1090 11.82 6.18 22.15
C GLU A 1090 10.45 5.51 22.27
N VAL A 1091 10.35 4.34 22.92
CA VAL A 1091 9.07 3.71 23.24
C VAL A 1091 8.20 4.62 24.11
N ARG A 1092 8.77 5.26 25.15
CA ARG A 1092 8.02 6.25 25.96
C ARG A 1092 7.62 7.49 25.14
N ARG A 1093 8.46 7.96 24.21
CA ARG A 1093 8.18 9.09 23.32
C ARG A 1093 7.04 8.77 22.35
N GLN A 1094 7.01 7.57 21.79
CA GLN A 1094 5.93 7.09 20.92
C GLN A 1094 4.62 6.91 21.71
N GLN A 1095 4.67 6.31 22.90
CA GLN A 1095 3.51 6.23 23.81
C GLN A 1095 2.97 7.62 24.15
N ARG A 1096 3.83 8.58 24.51
CA ARG A 1096 3.48 10.00 24.71
C ARG A 1096 3.04 10.72 23.42
N SER A 1097 3.24 10.14 22.23
CA SER A 1097 2.73 10.66 20.96
C SER A 1097 1.31 10.17 20.69
N ILE A 1098 1.05 8.87 20.88
CA ILE A 1098 -0.29 8.28 20.78
C ILE A 1098 -1.24 8.90 21.82
N GLU A 1099 -0.76 9.07 23.06
CA GLU A 1099 -1.53 9.75 24.11
C GLU A 1099 -1.73 11.25 23.88
N ARG A 1100 -0.92 11.90 23.02
CA ARG A 1100 -1.14 13.28 22.57
C ARG A 1100 -2.22 13.36 21.51
N GLU A 1101 -2.31 12.37 20.61
CA GLU A 1101 -3.29 12.32 19.52
C GLU A 1101 -4.73 12.36 20.07
N ALA A 1102 -5.00 11.61 21.14
CA ALA A 1102 -6.23 11.66 21.93
C ALA A 1102 -6.53 13.03 22.60
N HIS A 1103 -5.63 14.01 22.48
CA HIS A 1103 -5.80 15.38 22.96
C HIS A 1103 -5.62 16.44 21.86
N VAL A 1104 -5.26 16.06 20.61
CA VAL A 1104 -5.11 16.99 19.47
C VAL A 1104 -6.41 17.71 19.12
N HIS A 1105 -7.56 17.05 19.31
CA HIS A 1105 -8.89 17.67 19.12
C HIS A 1105 -9.17 18.82 20.12
N ASN A 1106 -8.33 19.02 21.13
CA ASN A 1106 -8.44 20.10 22.13
C ASN A 1106 -7.40 21.22 21.88
N SER A 1107 -6.91 21.35 20.65
CA SER A 1107 -5.87 22.30 20.22
C SER A 1107 -6.17 23.76 20.52
N GLU A 1108 -7.44 24.19 20.41
CA GLU A 1108 -7.84 25.57 20.76
C GLU A 1108 -7.76 25.82 22.28
N TYR A 1109 -8.08 24.84 23.13
CA TYR A 1109 -7.85 24.95 24.58
C TYR A 1109 -6.36 24.98 24.90
N LEU A 1110 -5.56 24.10 24.27
CA LEU A 1110 -4.11 24.09 24.40
C LEU A 1110 -3.48 25.44 24.03
N LYS A 1111 -3.88 26.03 22.90
CA LYS A 1111 -3.52 27.38 22.47
C LYS A 1111 -3.86 28.43 23.54
N ASN A 1112 -5.05 28.38 24.12
CA ASN A 1112 -5.46 29.28 25.20
C ASN A 1112 -4.66 29.08 26.51
N VAL A 1113 -4.29 27.84 26.84
CA VAL A 1113 -3.44 27.52 28.00
C VAL A 1113 -1.99 27.98 27.77
N ILE A 1114 -1.42 27.74 26.58
CA ILE A 1114 -0.08 28.21 26.19
C ILE A 1114 -0.04 29.75 26.17
N PHE A 1115 -1.06 30.41 25.60
CA PHE A 1115 -1.13 31.87 25.56
C PHE A 1115 -1.14 32.48 26.97
N LYS A 1116 -1.92 31.90 27.91
CA LYS A 1116 -1.85 32.26 29.34
C LYS A 1116 -0.48 31.96 29.96
N PHE A 1117 0.12 30.79 29.67
CA PHE A 1117 1.44 30.42 30.17
C PHE A 1117 2.59 31.31 29.67
N ILE A 1118 2.42 32.00 28.54
CA ILE A 1118 3.38 32.96 27.98
C ILE A 1118 3.11 34.38 28.48
N THR A 1119 1.85 34.78 28.66
CA THR A 1119 1.46 36.14 29.08
C THR A 1119 1.50 36.36 30.59
N LEU A 1120 1.47 35.30 31.40
CA LEU A 1120 1.62 35.40 32.86
C LEU A 1120 3.10 35.53 33.27
N ASN A 1121 3.35 36.46 34.20
CA ASN A 1121 4.65 36.62 34.86
C ASN A 1121 5.03 35.36 35.67
N ASN A 1122 6.33 35.17 35.92
CA ASN A 1122 6.85 34.03 36.70
C ASN A 1122 6.24 34.01 38.12
N GLY A 1123 5.78 32.84 38.58
CA GLY A 1123 5.10 32.69 39.86
C GLY A 1123 4.14 31.49 39.94
N ASP A 1124 3.32 31.49 40.98
CA ASP A 1124 2.38 30.41 41.32
C ASP A 1124 1.37 30.11 40.21
N GLU A 1125 0.81 31.13 39.56
CA GLU A 1125 -0.19 30.95 38.50
C GLU A 1125 0.40 30.23 37.29
N ARG A 1126 1.62 30.61 36.89
CA ARG A 1126 2.39 29.92 35.86
C ARG A 1126 2.68 28.47 36.27
N SER A 1127 3.04 28.26 37.53
CA SER A 1127 3.32 26.91 38.08
C SER A 1127 2.08 26.00 38.10
N ARG A 1128 0.88 26.55 38.32
CA ARG A 1128 -0.41 25.82 38.28
C ARG A 1128 -0.82 25.37 36.87
N LEU A 1129 -0.29 26.00 35.82
CA LEU A 1129 -0.53 25.60 34.42
C LEU A 1129 0.40 24.48 33.93
N VAL A 1130 1.54 24.23 34.60
CA VAL A 1130 2.48 23.16 34.18
C VAL A 1130 1.83 21.77 34.21
N PRO A 1131 1.04 21.36 35.24
CA PRO A 1131 0.31 20.10 35.21
C PRO A 1131 -0.68 20.00 34.03
N VAL A 1132 -1.39 21.09 33.71
CA VAL A 1132 -2.36 21.14 32.60
C VAL A 1132 -1.65 20.97 31.25
N LEU A 1133 -0.53 21.68 31.06
CA LEU A 1133 0.32 21.51 29.88
C LEU A 1133 0.85 20.08 29.77
N ASN A 1134 1.30 19.47 30.87
CA ASN A 1134 1.77 18.09 30.87
C ASN A 1134 0.64 17.09 30.55
N THR A 1135 -0.57 17.28 31.06
CA THR A 1135 -1.72 16.42 30.73
C THR A 1135 -2.01 16.43 29.22
N ILE A 1136 -1.98 17.60 28.57
CA ILE A 1136 -2.32 17.73 27.14
C ILE A 1136 -1.14 17.35 26.23
N LEU A 1137 0.08 17.80 26.56
CA LEU A 1137 1.27 17.63 25.72
C LEU A 1137 2.06 16.35 26.03
N LYS A 1138 1.71 15.61 27.09
CA LYS A 1138 2.38 14.37 27.52
C LYS A 1138 3.91 14.55 27.53
N LEU A 1139 4.36 15.50 28.33
CA LEU A 1139 5.76 15.91 28.39
C LEU A 1139 6.60 14.82 29.08
N SER A 1140 7.88 14.74 28.74
CA SER A 1140 8.84 13.96 29.53
C SER A 1140 9.00 14.53 30.95
N PRO A 1141 9.51 13.74 31.91
CA PRO A 1141 9.85 14.24 33.25
C PRO A 1141 10.80 15.45 33.18
N ASP A 1142 11.81 15.38 32.32
CA ASP A 1142 12.78 16.45 32.04
C ASP A 1142 12.14 17.73 31.51
N GLU A 1143 11.25 17.63 30.52
CA GLU A 1143 10.52 18.79 29.97
C GLU A 1143 9.59 19.41 31.00
N THR A 1144 8.91 18.56 31.78
CA THR A 1144 8.06 18.99 32.91
C THR A 1144 8.89 19.74 33.96
N GLN A 1145 10.06 19.21 34.32
CA GLN A 1145 10.98 19.83 35.27
C GLN A 1145 11.55 21.16 34.73
N LYS A 1146 11.96 21.22 33.46
CA LYS A 1146 12.39 22.46 32.79
C LYS A 1146 11.29 23.51 32.79
N LEU A 1147 10.06 23.15 32.42
CA LEU A 1147 8.91 24.05 32.45
C LEU A 1147 8.53 24.48 33.87
N GLN A 1148 8.72 23.63 34.88
CA GLN A 1148 8.48 23.97 36.27
C GLN A 1148 9.58 24.86 36.88
N ASN A 1149 10.84 24.71 36.45
CA ASN A 1149 11.93 25.65 36.79
C ASN A 1149 11.68 27.03 36.17
N VAL A 1150 11.29 27.08 34.90
CA VAL A 1150 10.88 28.32 34.20
C VAL A 1150 9.66 28.95 34.87
N ALA A 1151 8.65 28.17 35.27
CA ALA A 1151 7.46 28.67 35.95
C ALA A 1151 7.76 29.26 37.33
N LYS A 1152 8.71 28.67 38.07
CA LYS A 1152 9.25 29.18 39.34
C LYS A 1152 10.25 30.33 39.18
N GLY A 1153 10.68 30.64 37.95
CA GLY A 1153 11.69 31.67 37.67
C GLY A 1153 13.12 31.31 38.07
N SER A 1154 13.44 30.02 38.21
CA SER A 1154 14.74 29.55 38.73
C SER A 1154 15.91 29.68 37.74
N ASP A 1155 15.63 29.72 36.44
CA ASP A 1155 16.66 29.81 35.39
C ASP A 1155 16.93 31.28 35.00
N THR A 1156 17.68 32.00 35.84
CA THR A 1156 18.07 33.40 35.58
C THR A 1156 19.28 33.53 34.65
N ALA A 1157 19.30 32.77 33.56
CA ALA A 1157 20.30 32.86 32.49
C ALA A 1157 19.63 33.31 31.19
N SER A 1158 20.14 34.39 30.57
CA SER A 1158 19.45 35.16 29.53
C SER A 1158 19.32 34.47 28.14
N ARG A 1159 18.59 33.35 28.09
CA ARG A 1159 18.04 32.77 26.87
C ARG A 1159 16.53 32.60 27.05
N GLY A 1160 15.75 33.46 26.39
CA GLY A 1160 14.31 33.30 26.30
C GLY A 1160 13.91 32.07 25.48
N TRP A 1161 12.61 31.93 25.20
CA TRP A 1161 12.01 30.78 24.52
C TRP A 1161 12.62 30.46 23.14
N THR A 1162 13.27 31.43 22.50
CA THR A 1162 14.09 31.26 21.30
C THR A 1162 15.25 30.26 21.47
N GLY A 1163 15.71 29.97 22.69
CA GLY A 1163 16.75 28.98 22.95
C GLY A 1163 16.28 27.51 22.90
N LEU A 1164 14.97 27.26 22.99
CA LEU A 1164 14.36 25.92 23.01
C LEU A 1164 13.71 25.52 21.68
N LEU A 1165 13.37 26.50 20.83
CA LEU A 1165 12.68 26.29 19.56
C LEU A 1165 13.60 26.04 18.34
N TRP A 1166 14.92 26.15 18.52
CA TRP A 1166 15.91 26.19 17.42
C TRP A 1166 17.05 25.17 17.55
N ASN A 1167 16.94 24.22 18.47
CA ASN A 1167 17.86 23.08 18.62
C ASN A 1167 17.04 21.78 18.57
N SER A 1168 16.90 21.21 17.37
CA SER A 1168 16.37 19.86 17.09
C SER A 1168 17.08 19.28 15.87
#